data_AF-A0A2R7P971-F1
#
_entry.id   AF-A0A2R7P971-F1
#
_cell.length_a   1.000
_cell.length_b   1.000
_cell.length_c   1.000
_cell.angle_alpha   90.00
_cell.angle_beta   90.00
_cell.angle_gamma   90.00
#
_symmetry.space_group_name_H-M   'P 1'
#
loop_
_entity.id
_entity.type
_entity.pdbx_description
1 polymer ?
#
loop_
_entity_poly.entity_id
_entity_poly.type
_entity_poly.pdbx_seq_one_letter_code
_entity_poly.pdbx_strand_id
1 'polypeptide(L)'
;MANTTEIDIKKQIFVKNAHLNNLKHIDVLIPKNKLIVITGVSGSGKSSLAFDTIYAEGQRRYVESLSSYARQFLGKLEKPKVDDIKGLAPSIAIQQKVISSNPRSTVGTSTEIYDYMKLLFARIGKTFSPVSGEEVKKDSVSDVIDFIKASKKDTSFLLTAPLEYDADNFKEALNILKLAGFTRLEINGNVAGIEDLESFGFTPEKGLAINLVIDRFSYEEDESFLQRLADSIQMAFYEGRGYCSLKNTDTEKVKEFSNKFELDGMEFLEPNVHFFSFNNPYGACPACEGYGKVIGIDEDLVVPNKTLSVYEDAIVCWRGETMSEWKKDFIKKAGDFPIHKPYHQLTKEQKNFLWKGDGKGNFPCINNFFKMLEENLYKIQYRVMLSRYRGKTLCSTCEGLRLREETSWVKVDGHNIQSMIELPLDELAPVINGLKLSDHDKEVAKRLIYEITTRLEFLLKVGLGYLTLNRTSNTLSGGESQRINLATSLGSSLVGSIYILDEPSIGLHSKDTENLIEVLKNLRDLGNTVIVVEHDEDVMRAADYIIDIGPEAGYLGGELVFAGDYKDLKKASTLTSEYLTGRLEIEVPKKRRKAKEWIHIKGARQNNLKNIDVDVPLESLVVISGVSGSGKSTLMKEILTNDIQIQLGMGGKKGDYDSVEFPKKLIKNIELIDQNPIGKSSRSNPVTYLKAYDDIRDLFAKQKVAKMMGYKPKHFSFNVDGGRCDECKGEGVINVSMQFMADIELECEVCKGTRFKNEILEVRFDEKNISDILHMTVDEALEFFKDNNEDKIVTKLRPLQEVGLGYLQLGQSSSTLSGGEAQRVKLASFLVKGVTTDKTLFIFDEPSTGLHFHDIQKLLKSLQALIELGHSVIVIEHQPDIIKCADHIIDIGPEAGKHGGEVVFAGTPEDLTKNKKSYTA
;
A
#
# COMPACT_ATOMS: atom_id res chain seq x y z
N MET A 1 24.10 39.26 -1.37
CA MET A 1 24.14 38.90 0.06
C MET A 1 23.23 39.85 0.81
N ALA A 2 22.12 39.35 1.37
CA ALA A 2 21.21 40.16 2.16
C ALA A 2 21.80 40.39 3.55
N ASN A 3 21.81 41.63 4.03
CA ASN A 3 22.19 41.93 5.41
C ASN A 3 21.20 41.25 6.37
N THR A 4 21.71 40.55 7.38
CA THR A 4 20.95 39.77 8.38
C THR A 4 19.97 40.59 9.23
N THR A 5 19.94 41.92 9.08
CA THR A 5 19.07 42.87 9.79
C THR A 5 17.68 43.09 9.18
N GLU A 6 17.39 42.55 7.99
CA GLU A 6 16.07 42.70 7.32
C GLU A 6 15.22 41.41 7.24
N ILE A 7 15.57 40.36 7.99
CA ILE A 7 14.87 39.06 7.89
C ILE A 7 13.61 39.06 8.79
N ASP A 8 12.43 39.09 8.17
CA ASP A 8 11.15 38.92 8.86
C ASP A 8 10.82 37.42 9.06
N ILE A 9 11.17 36.89 10.23
CA ILE A 9 10.94 35.48 10.62
C ILE A 9 9.46 35.06 10.61
N LYS A 10 8.52 36.01 10.61
CA LYS A 10 7.09 35.69 10.46
C LYS A 10 6.70 35.41 9.01
N LYS A 11 7.45 35.96 8.05
CA LYS A 11 7.17 35.82 6.62
C LYS A 11 8.15 34.91 5.89
N GLN A 12 9.31 34.64 6.48
CA GLN A 12 10.41 33.96 5.81
C GLN A 12 11.07 32.92 6.74
N ILE A 13 11.60 31.88 6.12
CA ILE A 13 12.53 30.93 6.72
C ILE A 13 13.92 31.29 6.21
N PHE A 14 14.88 31.44 7.10
CA PHE A 14 16.26 31.73 6.74
C PHE A 14 17.15 30.58 7.20
N VAL A 15 17.80 29.93 6.24
CA VAL A 15 18.79 28.88 6.47
C VAL A 15 20.16 29.52 6.23
N LYS A 16 20.99 29.54 7.28
CA LYS A 16 22.32 30.15 7.25
C LYS A 16 23.40 29.09 7.21
N ASN A 17 24.31 29.21 6.25
CA ASN A 17 25.52 28.41 6.13
C ASN A 17 25.25 26.89 6.20
N ALA A 18 24.31 26.40 5.38
CA ALA A 18 24.08 24.97 5.27
C ALA A 18 25.25 24.31 4.51
N HIS A 19 25.88 23.31 5.14
CA HIS A 19 27.08 22.64 4.63
C HIS A 19 27.05 21.12 4.92
N LEU A 20 25.85 20.56 4.95
CA LEU A 20 25.65 19.11 5.07
C LEU A 20 25.89 18.43 3.71
N ASN A 21 26.51 17.25 3.74
CA ASN A 21 26.93 16.49 2.55
C ASN A 21 27.80 17.32 1.60
N ASN A 22 27.31 17.61 0.40
CA ASN A 22 28.03 18.38 -0.61
C ASN A 22 27.63 19.87 -0.67
N LEU A 23 26.74 20.35 0.21
CA LEU A 23 26.36 21.76 0.24
C LEU A 23 27.56 22.66 0.57
N LYS A 24 27.79 23.70 -0.24
CA LYS A 24 28.93 24.62 -0.11
C LYS A 24 28.58 25.87 0.66
N HIS A 25 28.28 25.71 1.96
CA HIS A 25 28.06 26.83 2.88
C HIS A 25 26.97 27.81 2.40
N ILE A 26 25.81 27.27 2.00
CA ILE A 26 24.77 28.06 1.34
C ILE A 26 23.91 28.83 2.35
N ASP A 27 23.60 30.08 2.00
CA ASP A 27 22.59 30.90 2.66
C ASP A 27 21.35 30.96 1.76
N VAL A 28 20.19 30.54 2.26
CA VAL A 28 18.94 30.57 1.50
C VAL A 28 17.79 31.15 2.31
N LEU A 29 16.99 31.97 1.64
CA LEU A 29 15.85 32.66 2.20
C LEU A 29 14.59 32.20 1.47
N ILE A 30 13.67 31.58 2.22
CA ILE A 30 12.51 30.85 1.71
C ILE A 30 11.24 31.57 2.19
N PRO A 31 10.34 32.01 1.29
CA PRO A 31 9.09 32.65 1.70
C PRO A 31 8.12 31.65 2.33
N LYS A 32 7.46 32.04 3.42
CA LYS A 32 6.41 31.24 4.06
C LYS A 32 5.08 31.35 3.32
N ASN A 33 4.22 30.34 3.50
CA ASN A 33 2.88 30.26 2.93
C ASN A 33 2.89 30.33 1.39
N LYS A 34 3.95 29.77 0.80
CA LYS A 34 4.19 29.71 -0.64
C LYS A 34 4.42 28.26 -1.06
N LEU A 35 4.21 27.99 -2.35
CA LEU A 35 4.64 26.79 -3.03
C LEU A 35 6.06 27.02 -3.55
N ILE A 36 7.04 26.37 -2.92
CA ILE A 36 8.46 26.48 -3.25
C ILE A 36 8.89 25.21 -3.96
N VAL A 37 9.57 25.33 -5.09
CA VAL A 37 10.20 24.20 -5.79
C VAL A 37 11.72 24.28 -5.66
N ILE A 38 12.33 23.19 -5.21
CA ILE A 38 13.79 23.01 -5.20
C ILE A 38 14.14 22.11 -6.40
N THR A 39 14.95 22.62 -7.31
CA THR A 39 15.33 21.94 -8.56
C THR A 39 16.85 21.89 -8.74
N GLY A 40 17.32 21.26 -9.81
CA GLY A 40 18.74 21.06 -10.15
C GLY A 40 19.10 19.62 -10.51
N VAL A 41 20.33 19.34 -10.93
CA VAL A 41 20.75 18.00 -11.39
C VAL A 41 20.72 16.91 -10.29
N SER A 42 20.64 15.63 -10.68
CA SER A 42 20.72 14.49 -9.75
C SER A 42 22.01 14.58 -8.94
N GLY A 43 21.92 14.54 -7.60
CA GLY A 43 23.09 14.69 -6.73
C GLY A 43 23.60 16.13 -6.54
N SER A 44 22.86 17.17 -6.97
CA SER A 44 23.29 18.56 -6.77
C SER A 44 23.23 19.04 -5.31
N GLY A 45 22.48 18.35 -4.43
CA GLY A 45 22.30 18.73 -3.03
C GLY A 45 20.87 19.13 -2.64
N LYS A 46 19.89 19.00 -3.55
CA LYS A 46 18.46 19.30 -3.30
C LYS A 46 17.91 18.62 -2.06
N SER A 47 18.05 17.29 -1.99
CA SER A 47 17.54 16.48 -0.87
C SER A 47 18.30 16.77 0.42
N SER A 48 19.59 17.11 0.32
CA SER A 48 20.39 17.52 1.48
C SER A 48 19.94 18.84 2.08
N LEU A 49 19.49 19.79 1.26
CA LEU A 49 18.86 21.01 1.73
C LEU A 49 17.44 20.74 2.27
N ALA A 50 16.59 20.08 1.48
CA ALA A 50 15.17 19.89 1.81
C ALA A 50 14.96 18.93 2.99
N PHE A 51 15.47 17.71 2.89
CA PHE A 51 15.21 16.63 3.84
C PHE A 51 16.25 16.58 4.97
N ASP A 52 17.54 16.55 4.61
CA ASP A 52 18.58 16.31 5.62
C ASP A 52 18.87 17.57 6.47
N THR A 53 18.48 18.75 5.98
CA THR A 53 18.64 20.02 6.70
C THR A 53 17.31 20.59 7.21
N ILE A 54 16.41 21.03 6.32
CA ILE A 54 15.18 21.75 6.73
C ILE A 54 14.20 20.83 7.47
N TYR A 55 13.87 19.67 6.88
CA TYR A 55 12.97 18.70 7.50
C TYR A 55 13.57 18.12 8.79
N ALA A 56 14.81 17.66 8.74
CA ALA A 56 15.48 17.06 9.90
C ALA A 56 15.48 18.02 11.10
N GLU A 57 15.83 19.30 10.87
CA GLU A 57 15.84 20.29 11.94
C GLU A 57 14.43 20.66 12.42
N GLY A 58 13.44 20.73 11.53
CA GLY A 58 12.05 21.03 11.88
C GLY A 58 11.41 19.91 12.70
N GLN A 59 11.65 18.65 12.30
CA GLN A 59 11.20 17.48 13.02
C GLN A 59 11.91 17.37 14.37
N ARG A 60 13.24 17.53 14.43
CA ARG A 60 14.02 17.47 15.67
C ARG A 60 13.51 18.50 16.69
N ARG A 61 13.36 19.77 16.29
CA ARG A 61 12.86 20.85 17.17
C ARG A 61 11.46 20.55 17.70
N TYR A 62 10.59 19.99 16.86
CA TYR A 62 9.24 19.61 17.27
C TYR A 62 9.26 18.45 18.28
N VAL A 63 9.99 17.36 18.00
CA VAL A 63 10.02 16.19 18.88
C VAL A 63 10.73 16.48 20.21
N GLU A 64 11.77 17.34 20.23
CA GLU A 64 12.41 17.82 21.46
C GLU A 64 11.46 18.59 22.41
N SER A 65 10.33 19.05 21.89
CA SER A 65 9.29 19.71 22.66
C SER A 65 8.27 18.74 23.28
N LEU A 66 8.19 17.48 22.81
CA LEU A 66 7.17 16.52 23.23
C LEU A 66 7.38 15.97 24.64
N SER A 67 8.61 15.60 25.00
CA SER A 67 8.92 15.11 26.36
C SER A 67 10.39 15.26 26.72
N SER A 68 10.67 15.30 28.03
CA SER A 68 12.05 15.27 28.56
C SER A 68 12.78 13.99 28.17
N TYR A 69 12.07 12.85 28.10
CA TYR A 69 12.59 11.58 27.64
C TYR A 69 13.04 11.66 26.17
N ALA A 70 12.17 12.11 25.26
CA ALA A 70 12.50 12.26 23.85
C ALA A 70 13.72 13.18 23.64
N ARG A 71 13.82 14.27 24.42
CA ARG A 71 14.96 15.19 24.39
C ARG A 71 16.28 14.53 24.76
N GLN A 72 16.31 13.62 25.74
CA GLN A 72 17.55 12.89 26.11
C GLN A 72 18.04 11.97 24.99
N PHE A 73 17.13 11.35 24.25
CA PHE A 73 17.48 10.47 23.12
C PHE A 73 17.87 11.27 21.88
N LEU A 74 17.10 12.30 21.52
CA LEU A 74 17.41 13.16 20.37
C LEU A 74 18.67 13.99 20.56
N GLY A 75 19.07 14.27 21.81
CA GLY A 75 20.36 14.92 22.08
C GLY A 75 21.58 14.10 21.64
N LYS A 76 21.42 12.79 21.38
CA LYS A 76 22.46 11.92 20.82
C LYS A 76 22.48 11.89 19.30
N LEU A 77 21.46 12.43 18.63
CA LEU A 77 21.48 12.58 17.18
C LEU A 77 22.46 13.69 16.80
N GLU A 78 23.23 13.44 15.75
CA GLU A 78 23.98 14.53 15.12
C GLU A 78 23.00 15.58 14.59
N LYS A 79 23.26 16.85 14.94
CA LYS A 79 22.51 17.96 14.37
C LYS A 79 22.91 18.12 12.90
N PRO A 80 21.98 18.50 12.01
CA PRO A 80 22.32 18.89 10.66
C PRO A 80 23.44 19.95 10.66
N LYS A 81 24.37 19.84 9.72
CA LYS A 81 25.53 20.75 9.58
C LYS A 81 25.07 22.09 9.00
N VAL A 82 24.56 22.96 9.87
CA VAL A 82 24.04 24.29 9.56
C VAL A 82 24.32 25.23 10.74
N ASP A 83 24.64 26.50 10.47
CA ASP A 83 24.93 27.46 11.54
C ASP A 83 23.67 27.88 12.29
N ASP A 84 22.62 28.23 11.55
CA ASP A 84 21.35 28.67 12.12
C ASP A 84 20.19 28.49 11.12
N ILE A 85 19.00 28.18 11.64
CA ILE A 85 17.75 28.22 10.88
C ILE A 85 16.71 29.00 11.67
N LYS A 86 16.27 30.13 11.10
CA LYS A 86 15.27 31.02 11.69
C LYS A 86 13.93 30.89 10.98
N GLY A 87 12.84 31.03 11.74
CA GLY A 87 11.48 30.98 11.21
C GLY A 87 10.97 29.57 10.89
N LEU A 88 11.67 28.51 11.27
CA LEU A 88 11.25 27.13 11.01
C LEU A 88 9.99 26.76 11.80
N ALA A 89 9.04 26.09 11.16
CA ALA A 89 7.83 25.54 11.77
C ALA A 89 7.92 23.99 11.80
N PRO A 90 7.00 23.29 12.49
CA PRO A 90 6.96 21.83 12.44
C PRO A 90 6.90 21.33 10.99
N SER A 91 7.78 20.41 10.65
CA SER A 91 7.94 19.91 9.29
C SER A 91 7.44 18.49 9.12
N ILE A 92 6.78 18.22 8.00
CA ILE A 92 6.24 16.92 7.62
C ILE A 92 6.84 16.54 6.27
N ALA A 93 7.50 15.39 6.19
CA ALA A 93 8.06 14.87 4.95
C ALA A 93 7.11 13.85 4.31
N ILE A 94 6.91 13.96 3.00
CA ILE A 94 6.22 12.98 2.17
C ILE A 94 7.22 12.43 1.15
N GLN A 95 7.85 11.30 1.50
CA GLN A 95 8.90 10.63 0.72
C GLN A 95 8.38 9.38 0.01
N GLN A 96 9.15 8.91 -0.97
CA GLN A 96 8.92 7.66 -1.72
C GLN A 96 9.36 6.40 -0.98
N LYS A 97 9.08 6.29 0.31
CA LYS A 97 9.31 5.04 1.04
C LYS A 97 8.07 4.18 0.94
N VAL A 98 8.22 3.00 0.35
CA VAL A 98 7.17 1.97 0.32
C VAL A 98 6.69 1.76 1.76
N ILE A 99 5.42 2.05 2.00
CA ILE A 99 4.79 1.94 3.33
C ILE A 99 4.92 0.49 3.81
N SER A 100 5.06 0.36 5.14
CA SER A 100 5.35 -0.87 5.87
C SER A 100 4.75 -2.14 5.26
N SER A 101 5.50 -3.24 5.38
CA SER A 101 5.12 -4.59 4.95
C SER A 101 3.94 -5.20 5.74
N ASN A 102 3.20 -4.42 6.52
CA ASN A 102 2.12 -4.93 7.35
C ASN A 102 0.97 -5.45 6.46
N PRO A 103 0.71 -6.77 6.45
CA PRO A 103 -0.31 -7.36 5.59
C PRO A 103 -1.74 -6.93 5.96
N ARG A 104 -1.96 -6.37 7.16
CA ARG A 104 -3.27 -5.86 7.59
C ARG A 104 -3.56 -4.42 7.15
N SER A 105 -2.55 -3.66 6.71
CA SER A 105 -2.76 -2.29 6.23
C SER A 105 -3.43 -2.28 4.85
N THR A 106 -4.44 -1.44 4.69
CA THR A 106 -5.14 -1.18 3.42
C THR A 106 -5.14 0.30 3.07
N VAL A 107 -5.52 0.62 1.83
CA VAL A 107 -5.83 2.00 1.42
C VAL A 107 -6.79 2.66 2.39
N GLY A 108 -7.87 1.96 2.79
CA GLY A 108 -8.86 2.49 3.72
C GLY A 108 -8.31 2.79 5.12
N THR A 109 -7.37 1.99 5.64
CA THR A 109 -6.75 2.28 6.94
C THR A 109 -5.69 3.37 6.84
N SER A 110 -4.90 3.41 5.76
CA SER A 110 -3.87 4.44 5.56
C SER A 110 -4.45 5.84 5.33
N THR A 111 -5.69 5.91 4.84
CA THR A 111 -6.42 7.16 4.58
C THR A 111 -7.39 7.54 5.69
N GLU A 112 -7.51 6.70 6.72
CA GLU A 112 -8.51 6.79 7.81
C GLU A 112 -9.97 6.74 7.35
N ILE A 113 -10.24 6.62 6.05
CA ILE A 113 -11.60 6.51 5.51
C ILE A 113 -12.31 5.31 6.11
N TYR A 114 -11.60 4.19 6.28
CA TYR A 114 -12.17 3.00 6.90
C TYR A 114 -12.55 3.24 8.37
N ASP A 115 -11.84 4.10 9.10
CA ASP A 115 -12.17 4.43 10.48
C ASP A 115 -13.48 5.23 10.58
N TYR A 116 -13.67 6.20 9.70
CA TYR A 116 -14.95 6.91 9.59
C TYR A 116 -16.09 6.00 9.11
N MET A 117 -15.81 5.06 8.19
CA MET A 117 -16.80 4.08 7.73
C MET A 117 -17.27 3.17 8.87
N LYS A 118 -16.35 2.65 9.70
CA LYS A 118 -16.71 1.88 10.90
C LYS A 118 -17.59 2.69 11.85
N LEU A 119 -17.26 3.97 12.07
CA LEU A 119 -18.05 4.86 12.90
C LEU A 119 -19.44 5.09 12.32
N LEU A 120 -19.55 5.30 11.00
CA LEU A 120 -20.83 5.47 10.31
C LEU A 120 -21.73 4.24 10.50
N PHE A 121 -21.22 3.05 10.19
CA PHE A 121 -21.97 1.80 10.35
C PHE A 121 -22.29 1.47 11.81
N ALA A 122 -21.41 1.81 12.76
CA ALA A 122 -21.68 1.62 14.18
C ALA A 122 -22.74 2.58 14.75
N ARG A 123 -22.94 3.75 14.12
CA ARG A 123 -23.87 4.78 14.62
C ARG A 123 -25.25 4.73 13.99
N ILE A 124 -25.32 4.50 12.68
CA ILE A 124 -26.59 4.55 11.92
C ILE A 124 -26.90 3.23 11.19
N GLY A 125 -26.04 2.21 11.33
CA GLY A 125 -26.26 0.91 10.71
C GLY A 125 -27.40 0.14 11.37
N LYS A 126 -28.26 -0.45 10.54
CA LYS A 126 -29.39 -1.27 10.97
C LYS A 126 -29.12 -2.74 10.65
N THR A 127 -29.31 -3.62 11.62
CA THR A 127 -29.10 -5.06 11.43
C THR A 127 -30.36 -5.71 10.85
N PHE A 128 -30.20 -6.57 9.85
CA PHE A 128 -31.30 -7.30 9.24
C PHE A 128 -31.09 -8.80 9.38
N SER A 129 -32.16 -9.55 9.67
CA SER A 129 -32.06 -11.00 9.78
C SER A 129 -31.79 -11.63 8.41
N PRO A 130 -30.82 -12.57 8.29
CA PRO A 130 -30.60 -13.31 7.05
C PRO A 130 -31.72 -14.32 6.75
N VAL A 131 -32.61 -14.61 7.71
CA VAL A 131 -33.72 -15.57 7.56
C VAL A 131 -34.97 -14.88 7.01
N SER A 132 -35.45 -13.84 7.69
CA SER A 132 -36.67 -13.11 7.30
C SER A 132 -36.40 -11.87 6.43
N GLY A 133 -35.21 -11.28 6.52
CA GLY A 133 -34.90 -9.98 5.91
C GLY A 133 -35.44 -8.78 6.70
N GLU A 134 -36.07 -9.00 7.85
CA GLU A 134 -36.62 -7.94 8.71
C GLU A 134 -35.54 -7.28 9.58
N GLU A 135 -35.81 -6.04 10.00
CA GLU A 135 -34.91 -5.26 10.86
C GLU A 135 -34.92 -5.81 12.28
N VAL A 136 -33.75 -6.21 12.78
CA VAL A 136 -33.56 -6.67 14.16
C VAL A 136 -33.61 -5.46 15.08
N LYS A 137 -34.55 -5.48 16.02
CA LYS A 137 -34.77 -4.42 17.01
C LYS A 137 -34.77 -5.02 18.40
N LYS A 138 -34.48 -4.16 19.37
CA LYS A 138 -34.73 -4.41 20.79
C LYS A 138 -35.63 -3.31 21.31
N ASP A 139 -36.55 -3.68 22.17
CA ASP A 139 -37.40 -2.76 22.88
C ASP A 139 -36.65 -2.16 24.07
N SER A 140 -36.66 -0.84 24.17
CA SER A 140 -36.22 -0.11 25.35
C SER A 140 -37.38 0.10 26.33
N VAL A 141 -37.05 0.49 27.56
CA VAL A 141 -38.05 0.90 28.55
C VAL A 141 -38.94 2.03 27.99
N SER A 142 -38.34 2.95 27.22
CA SER A 142 -39.06 4.04 26.56
C SER A 142 -40.05 3.54 25.51
N ASP A 143 -39.72 2.51 24.73
CA ASP A 143 -40.63 1.96 23.71
C ASP A 143 -41.89 1.36 24.34
N VAL A 144 -41.73 0.65 25.47
CA VAL A 144 -42.86 0.11 26.24
C VAL A 144 -43.72 1.24 26.82
N ILE A 145 -43.09 2.29 27.36
CA ILE A 145 -43.81 3.47 27.87
C ILE A 145 -44.58 4.16 26.74
N ASP A 146 -43.96 4.35 25.59
CA ASP A 146 -44.59 5.04 24.46
C ASP A 146 -45.74 4.23 23.86
N PHE A 147 -45.65 2.90 23.86
CA PHE A 147 -46.78 2.02 23.55
C PHE A 147 -47.94 2.20 24.55
N ILE A 148 -47.64 2.29 25.84
CA ILE A 148 -48.65 2.54 26.89
C ILE A 148 -49.28 3.93 26.69
N LYS A 149 -48.49 4.97 26.43
CA LYS A 149 -48.97 6.34 26.17
C LYS A 149 -49.89 6.43 24.94
N ALA A 150 -49.64 5.61 23.92
CA ALA A 150 -50.49 5.55 22.72
C ALA A 150 -51.87 4.90 22.99
N SER A 151 -52.10 4.36 24.18
CA SER A 151 -53.36 3.74 24.60
C SER A 151 -54.37 4.77 25.12
N LYS A 152 -55.65 4.42 25.23
CA LYS A 152 -56.67 5.33 25.78
C LYS A 152 -56.43 5.60 27.26
N LYS A 153 -56.79 6.81 27.75
CA LYS A 153 -56.84 7.11 29.19
C LYS A 153 -57.73 6.08 29.91
N ASP A 154 -57.33 5.73 31.14
CA ASP A 154 -57.97 4.73 32.01
C ASP A 154 -57.86 3.26 31.55
N THR A 155 -57.00 2.94 30.58
CA THR A 155 -56.72 1.54 30.23
C THR A 155 -55.92 0.88 31.35
N SER A 156 -56.37 -0.29 31.84
CA SER A 156 -55.64 -1.05 32.84
C SER A 156 -54.76 -2.13 32.20
N PHE A 157 -53.52 -2.19 32.68
CA PHE A 157 -52.49 -3.10 32.19
C PHE A 157 -51.94 -3.97 33.31
N LEU A 158 -51.60 -5.20 32.93
CA LEU A 158 -50.85 -6.15 33.73
C LEU A 158 -49.47 -6.33 33.07
N LEU A 159 -48.42 -5.91 33.76
CA LEU A 159 -47.05 -6.10 33.33
C LEU A 159 -46.53 -7.42 33.90
N THR A 160 -46.14 -8.33 33.02
CA THR A 160 -45.67 -9.66 33.40
C THR A 160 -44.32 -9.97 32.76
N ALA A 161 -43.59 -10.91 33.36
CA ALA A 161 -42.31 -11.39 32.88
C ALA A 161 -42.32 -12.93 32.86
N PRO A 162 -41.84 -13.61 31.81
CA PRO A 162 -41.83 -15.06 31.78
C PRO A 162 -40.92 -15.62 32.89
N LEU A 163 -41.44 -16.58 33.66
CA LEU A 163 -40.70 -17.22 34.73
C LEU A 163 -40.13 -18.56 34.23
N GLU A 164 -38.81 -18.67 34.18
CA GLU A 164 -38.16 -19.98 34.04
C GLU A 164 -38.16 -20.70 35.39
N TYR A 165 -38.64 -21.94 35.40
CA TYR A 165 -38.71 -22.75 36.61
C TYR A 165 -38.39 -24.23 36.31
N ASP A 166 -37.87 -24.92 37.32
CA ASP A 166 -37.80 -26.38 37.32
C ASP A 166 -39.06 -26.93 37.99
N ALA A 167 -39.84 -27.71 37.25
CA ALA A 167 -41.10 -28.28 37.75
C ALA A 167 -40.88 -29.16 38.98
N ASP A 168 -39.73 -29.84 39.05
CA ASP A 168 -39.40 -30.77 40.14
C ASP A 168 -39.04 -30.00 41.44
N ASN A 169 -38.63 -28.73 41.33
CA ASN A 169 -38.21 -27.87 42.45
C ASN A 169 -39.05 -26.58 42.60
N PHE A 170 -40.29 -26.59 42.09
CA PHE A 170 -41.11 -25.38 42.03
C PHE A 170 -41.40 -24.72 43.39
N LYS A 171 -41.51 -25.52 44.48
CA LYS A 171 -41.69 -24.98 45.84
C LYS A 171 -40.51 -24.13 46.31
N GLU A 172 -39.29 -24.48 45.93
CA GLU A 172 -38.11 -23.67 46.25
C GLU A 172 -38.12 -22.37 45.44
N ALA A 173 -38.52 -22.44 44.16
CA ALA A 173 -38.69 -21.25 43.32
C ALA A 173 -39.73 -20.27 43.90
N LEU A 174 -40.88 -20.75 44.39
CA LEU A 174 -41.88 -19.90 45.05
C LEU A 174 -41.33 -19.21 46.31
N ASN A 175 -40.54 -19.92 47.12
CA ASN A 175 -39.89 -19.35 48.30
C ASN A 175 -38.87 -18.25 47.94
N ILE A 176 -38.08 -18.47 46.89
CA ILE A 176 -37.12 -17.48 46.39
C ILE A 176 -37.86 -16.21 45.91
N LEU A 177 -38.93 -16.37 45.13
CA LEU A 177 -39.74 -15.25 44.65
C LEU A 177 -40.39 -14.46 45.81
N LYS A 178 -40.86 -15.17 46.84
CA LYS A 178 -41.42 -14.55 48.05
C LYS A 178 -40.37 -13.74 48.82
N LEU A 179 -39.16 -14.28 48.98
CA LEU A 179 -38.04 -13.57 49.62
C LEU A 179 -37.60 -12.34 48.80
N ALA A 180 -37.74 -12.39 47.48
CA ALA A 180 -37.52 -11.26 46.58
C ALA A 180 -38.67 -10.22 46.60
N GLY A 181 -39.78 -10.51 47.30
CA GLY A 181 -40.89 -9.58 47.50
C GLY A 181 -42.05 -9.71 46.48
N PHE A 182 -42.01 -10.70 45.60
CA PHE A 182 -43.11 -10.97 44.67
C PHE A 182 -44.29 -11.64 45.39
N THR A 183 -45.51 -11.33 44.96
CA THR A 183 -46.75 -11.83 45.60
C THR A 183 -47.67 -12.60 44.67
N ARG A 184 -47.51 -12.48 43.35
CA ARG A 184 -48.47 -13.00 42.36
C ARG A 184 -47.77 -13.59 41.14
N LEU A 185 -48.40 -14.64 40.59
CA LEU A 185 -48.04 -15.28 39.32
C LEU A 185 -49.26 -15.31 38.41
N GLU A 186 -49.05 -15.28 37.10
CA GLU A 186 -50.05 -15.57 36.09
C GLU A 186 -49.81 -16.98 35.53
N ILE A 187 -50.81 -17.85 35.67
CA ILE A 187 -50.78 -19.25 35.21
C ILE A 187 -51.98 -19.46 34.30
N ASN A 188 -51.75 -19.85 33.04
CA ASN A 188 -52.81 -20.02 32.03
C ASN A 188 -53.78 -18.82 31.93
N GLY A 189 -53.25 -17.59 32.04
CA GLY A 189 -54.01 -16.35 31.95
C GLY A 189 -54.76 -15.93 33.24
N ASN A 190 -54.69 -16.74 34.30
CA ASN A 190 -55.27 -16.42 35.61
C ASN A 190 -54.20 -15.98 36.60
N VAL A 191 -54.46 -14.91 37.34
CA VAL A 191 -53.55 -14.41 38.39
C VAL A 191 -53.82 -15.13 39.70
N ALA A 192 -52.80 -15.75 40.27
CA ALA A 192 -52.84 -16.47 41.55
C ALA A 192 -51.80 -15.90 42.54
N GLY A 193 -52.14 -15.89 43.83
CA GLY A 193 -51.20 -15.51 44.89
C GLY A 193 -50.15 -16.60 45.13
N ILE A 194 -48.90 -16.20 45.37
CA ILE A 194 -47.81 -17.15 45.65
C ILE A 194 -48.10 -17.95 46.94
N GLU A 195 -48.64 -17.31 47.97
CA GLU A 195 -49.01 -17.97 49.23
C GLU A 195 -50.16 -18.98 49.04
N ASP A 196 -51.12 -18.64 48.17
CA ASP A 196 -52.22 -19.54 47.83
C ASP A 196 -51.67 -20.78 47.12
N LEU A 197 -50.82 -20.61 46.11
CA LEU A 197 -50.19 -21.70 45.36
C LEU A 197 -49.37 -22.63 46.26
N GLU A 198 -48.64 -22.06 47.22
CA GLU A 198 -47.89 -22.82 48.22
C GLU A 198 -48.83 -23.61 49.14
N SER A 199 -49.90 -22.98 49.64
CA SER A 199 -50.87 -23.60 50.55
C SER A 199 -51.65 -24.75 49.89
N PHE A 200 -51.96 -24.63 48.60
CA PHE A 200 -52.61 -25.67 47.81
C PHE A 200 -51.65 -26.77 47.32
N GLY A 201 -50.34 -26.61 47.56
CA GLY A 201 -49.33 -27.56 47.12
C GLY A 201 -49.23 -27.67 45.60
N PHE A 202 -49.47 -26.58 44.87
CA PHE A 202 -49.47 -26.57 43.41
C PHE A 202 -48.08 -26.92 42.86
N THR A 203 -48.04 -27.89 41.94
CA THR A 203 -46.85 -28.24 41.16
C THR A 203 -47.21 -28.18 39.68
N PRO A 204 -46.57 -27.30 38.89
CA PRO A 204 -46.87 -27.17 37.47
C PRO A 204 -46.42 -28.38 36.67
N GLU A 205 -47.16 -28.72 35.62
CA GLU A 205 -46.72 -29.71 34.63
C GLU A 205 -45.49 -29.18 33.87
N LYS A 206 -44.66 -30.10 33.35
CA LYS A 206 -43.48 -29.74 32.54
C LYS A 206 -43.94 -29.04 31.25
N GLY A 207 -43.49 -27.79 31.06
CA GLY A 207 -43.82 -26.97 29.89
C GLY A 207 -45.04 -26.04 30.07
N LEU A 208 -45.61 -25.94 31.26
CA LEU A 208 -46.65 -24.95 31.56
C LEU A 208 -46.07 -23.52 31.52
N ALA A 209 -46.70 -22.60 30.80
CA ALA A 209 -46.26 -21.21 30.80
C ALA A 209 -46.69 -20.50 32.10
N ILE A 210 -45.72 -19.97 32.85
CA ILE A 210 -45.94 -19.20 34.07
C ILE A 210 -45.26 -17.84 33.90
N ASN A 211 -46.00 -16.76 34.14
CA ASN A 211 -45.44 -15.42 34.14
C ASN A 211 -45.45 -14.85 35.57
N LEU A 212 -44.37 -14.18 35.94
CA LEU A 212 -44.27 -13.37 37.14
C LEU A 212 -45.06 -12.07 36.94
N VAL A 213 -45.94 -11.72 37.88
CA VAL A 213 -46.67 -10.44 37.83
C VAL A 213 -45.82 -9.38 38.51
N ILE A 214 -45.38 -8.39 37.72
CA ILE A 214 -44.45 -7.35 38.14
C ILE A 214 -45.19 -6.13 38.67
N ASP A 215 -46.13 -5.60 37.89
CA ASP A 215 -46.98 -4.47 38.29
C ASP A 215 -48.35 -4.58 37.64
N ARG A 216 -49.35 -3.98 38.28
CA ARG A 216 -50.69 -3.77 37.73
C ARG A 216 -51.06 -2.31 37.94
N PHE A 217 -51.33 -1.62 36.85
CA PHE A 217 -51.58 -0.19 36.87
C PHE A 217 -52.69 0.20 35.89
N SER A 218 -53.23 1.40 36.08
CA SER A 218 -54.05 2.08 35.08
C SER A 218 -53.24 3.25 34.56
N TYR A 219 -53.29 3.50 33.26
CA TYR A 219 -52.46 4.53 32.67
C TYR A 219 -52.89 5.93 33.14
N GLU A 220 -51.97 6.63 33.80
CA GLU A 220 -52.10 8.01 34.24
C GLU A 220 -50.99 8.87 33.61
N GLU A 221 -51.33 10.08 33.20
CA GLU A 221 -50.42 11.00 32.50
C GLU A 221 -49.72 11.92 33.52
N ASP A 222 -49.01 11.33 34.48
CA ASP A 222 -48.26 12.01 35.56
C ASP A 222 -46.76 11.61 35.55
N GLU A 223 -45.86 12.56 35.85
CA GLU A 223 -44.41 12.32 35.83
C GLU A 223 -43.97 11.30 36.89
N SER A 224 -44.55 11.35 38.09
CA SER A 224 -44.20 10.41 39.17
C SER A 224 -44.62 8.98 38.82
N PHE A 225 -45.76 8.83 38.15
CA PHE A 225 -46.23 7.56 37.62
C PHE A 225 -45.30 7.00 36.55
N LEU A 226 -44.87 7.83 35.59
CA LEU A 226 -43.96 7.40 34.52
C LEU A 226 -42.59 6.93 35.04
N GLN A 227 -42.05 7.58 36.08
CA GLN A 227 -40.81 7.13 36.72
C GLN A 227 -40.97 5.76 37.38
N ARG A 228 -42.03 5.57 38.17
CA ARG A 228 -42.33 4.27 38.79
C ARG A 228 -42.54 3.18 37.74
N LEU A 229 -43.25 3.49 36.67
CA LEU A 229 -43.51 2.58 35.56
C LEU A 229 -42.21 2.18 34.85
N ALA A 230 -41.28 3.11 34.66
CA ALA A 230 -39.98 2.81 34.10
C ALA A 230 -39.20 1.78 34.95
N ASP A 231 -39.20 1.95 36.27
CA ASP A 231 -38.58 1.00 37.22
C ASP A 231 -39.25 -0.39 37.13
N SER A 232 -40.59 -0.43 37.06
CA SER A 232 -41.34 -1.68 36.91
C SER A 232 -41.03 -2.39 35.60
N ILE A 233 -40.95 -1.67 34.47
CA ILE A 233 -40.58 -2.23 33.16
C ILE A 233 -39.13 -2.74 33.19
N GLN A 234 -38.22 -1.99 33.81
CA GLN A 234 -36.83 -2.43 33.96
C GLN A 234 -36.73 -3.71 34.80
N MET A 235 -37.50 -3.82 35.89
CA MET A 235 -37.59 -5.04 36.69
C MET A 235 -38.21 -6.20 35.90
N ALA A 236 -39.24 -5.94 35.09
CA ALA A 236 -39.85 -6.96 34.24
C ALA A 236 -38.86 -7.52 33.22
N PHE A 237 -38.10 -6.67 32.55
CA PHE A 237 -37.03 -7.12 31.67
C PHE A 237 -35.93 -7.88 32.42
N TYR A 238 -35.56 -7.47 33.63
CA TYR A 238 -34.53 -8.16 34.41
C TYR A 238 -34.97 -9.58 34.82
N GLU A 239 -36.14 -9.71 35.44
CA GLU A 239 -36.67 -10.99 35.91
C GLU A 239 -37.04 -11.93 34.74
N GLY A 240 -37.59 -11.36 33.66
CA GLY A 240 -37.93 -12.09 32.44
C GLY A 240 -36.72 -12.41 31.55
N ARG A 241 -35.49 -12.21 32.04
CA ARG A 241 -34.24 -12.41 31.31
C ARG A 241 -34.23 -11.77 29.92
N GLY A 242 -34.80 -10.58 29.83
CA GLY A 242 -34.87 -9.74 28.64
C GLY A 242 -36.23 -9.71 27.94
N TYR A 243 -37.22 -10.45 28.43
CA TYR A 243 -38.59 -10.39 27.91
C TYR A 243 -39.54 -9.79 28.93
N CYS A 244 -40.52 -9.02 28.46
CA CYS A 244 -41.69 -8.68 29.24
C CYS A 244 -42.94 -8.71 28.36
N SER A 245 -44.09 -8.83 29.01
CA SER A 245 -45.40 -8.86 28.35
C SER A 245 -46.32 -7.86 29.01
N LEU A 246 -47.05 -7.12 28.18
CA LEU A 246 -48.06 -6.19 28.62
C LEU A 246 -49.43 -6.72 28.20
N LYS A 247 -50.24 -7.12 29.18
CA LYS A 247 -51.60 -7.60 28.96
C LYS A 247 -52.61 -6.49 29.29
N ASN A 248 -53.41 -6.11 28.29
CA ASN A 248 -54.56 -5.23 28.51
C ASN A 248 -55.65 -6.02 29.24
N THR A 249 -56.07 -5.58 30.42
CA THR A 249 -57.05 -6.33 31.23
C THR A 249 -58.47 -6.25 30.69
N ASP A 250 -58.77 -5.27 29.85
CA ASP A 250 -60.11 -5.06 29.27
C ASP A 250 -60.32 -5.85 27.99
N THR A 251 -59.27 -5.98 27.16
CA THR A 251 -59.34 -6.68 25.86
C THR A 251 -58.64 -8.03 25.84
N GLU A 252 -57.99 -8.42 26.94
CA GLU A 252 -57.13 -9.62 27.07
C GLU A 252 -56.01 -9.74 26.03
N LYS A 253 -55.70 -8.65 25.31
CA LYS A 253 -54.63 -8.65 24.31
C LYS A 253 -53.29 -8.54 25.00
N VAL A 254 -52.38 -9.44 24.65
CA VAL A 254 -51.00 -9.46 25.12
C VAL A 254 -50.10 -8.89 24.04
N LYS A 255 -49.25 -7.94 24.42
CA LYS A 255 -48.14 -7.45 23.59
C LYS A 255 -46.83 -7.83 24.27
N GLU A 256 -46.01 -8.59 23.57
CA GLU A 256 -44.68 -8.99 24.02
C GLU A 256 -43.64 -7.94 23.60
N PHE A 257 -42.64 -7.76 24.44
CA PHE A 257 -41.48 -6.92 24.23
C PHE A 257 -40.20 -7.69 24.59
N SER A 258 -39.13 -7.45 23.85
CA SER A 258 -37.82 -8.05 24.10
C SER A 258 -36.73 -6.98 24.04
N ASN A 259 -35.95 -6.85 25.11
CA ASN A 259 -34.78 -5.97 25.12
C ASN A 259 -33.49 -6.66 24.63
N LYS A 260 -33.60 -7.93 24.20
CA LYS A 260 -32.52 -8.66 23.54
C LYS A 260 -32.45 -8.27 22.07
N PHE A 261 -31.25 -8.29 21.52
CA PHE A 261 -31.02 -8.03 20.11
C PHE A 261 -31.17 -9.33 19.31
N GLU A 262 -32.41 -9.79 19.15
CA GLU A 262 -32.72 -11.10 18.56
C GLU A 262 -33.90 -11.04 17.57
N LEU A 263 -33.93 -11.98 16.63
CA LEU A 263 -35.04 -12.18 15.69
C LEU A 263 -34.95 -13.59 15.10
N ASP A 264 -36.08 -14.18 14.69
CA ASP A 264 -36.14 -15.50 14.06
C ASP A 264 -35.47 -16.64 14.87
N GLY A 265 -35.46 -16.52 16.20
CA GLY A 265 -34.80 -17.47 17.09
C GLY A 265 -33.27 -17.40 17.10
N MET A 266 -32.69 -16.33 16.57
CA MET A 266 -31.25 -16.06 16.58
C MET A 266 -30.95 -14.80 17.38
N GLU A 267 -29.91 -14.86 18.21
CA GLU A 267 -29.34 -13.68 18.86
C GLU A 267 -28.27 -13.06 17.95
N PHE A 268 -28.32 -11.73 17.81
CA PHE A 268 -27.43 -10.96 16.94
C PHE A 268 -26.39 -10.19 17.75
N LEU A 269 -25.25 -9.93 17.12
CA LEU A 269 -24.22 -9.08 17.70
C LEU A 269 -24.58 -7.61 17.52
N GLU A 270 -24.54 -6.84 18.61
CA GLU A 270 -24.80 -5.41 18.55
C GLU A 270 -23.70 -4.67 17.77
N PRO A 271 -24.07 -3.86 16.76
CA PRO A 271 -23.10 -3.08 15.99
C PRO A 271 -22.31 -2.11 16.88
N ASN A 272 -20.99 -2.23 16.86
CA ASN A 272 -20.08 -1.27 17.47
C ASN A 272 -18.83 -1.10 16.59
N VAL A 273 -17.94 -0.16 16.93
CA VAL A 273 -16.75 0.12 16.12
C VAL A 273 -15.83 -1.10 15.99
N HIS A 274 -15.72 -1.93 17.03
CA HIS A 274 -14.92 -3.14 16.98
C HIS A 274 -15.53 -4.22 16.09
N PHE A 275 -16.87 -4.25 15.97
CA PHE A 275 -17.60 -5.19 15.12
C PHE A 275 -17.19 -5.04 13.64
N PHE A 276 -16.91 -3.81 13.23
CA PHE A 276 -16.46 -3.50 11.86
C PHE A 276 -14.94 -3.42 11.72
N SER A 277 -14.16 -3.82 12.74
CA SER A 277 -12.70 -3.76 12.69
C SER A 277 -12.09 -5.13 12.43
N PHE A 278 -11.49 -5.34 11.27
CA PHE A 278 -10.72 -6.56 10.97
C PHE A 278 -9.41 -6.66 11.76
N ASN A 279 -8.98 -5.60 12.45
CA ASN A 279 -7.83 -5.64 13.38
C ASN A 279 -8.23 -6.10 14.79
N ASN A 280 -9.53 -6.25 15.08
CA ASN A 280 -10.04 -6.70 16.36
C ASN A 280 -10.70 -8.09 16.18
N PRO A 281 -10.41 -9.09 17.04
CA PRO A 281 -11.04 -10.40 16.99
C PRO A 281 -12.58 -10.38 16.96
N TYR A 282 -13.18 -9.35 17.55
CA TYR A 282 -14.63 -9.16 17.59
C TYR A 282 -15.26 -8.91 16.20
N GLY A 283 -14.53 -8.29 15.27
CA GLY A 283 -14.99 -8.04 13.89
C GLY A 283 -14.25 -8.83 12.82
N ALA A 284 -13.06 -9.33 13.13
CA ALA A 284 -12.23 -10.09 12.22
C ALA A 284 -12.88 -11.42 11.82
N CYS A 285 -12.65 -11.81 10.56
CA CYS A 285 -12.97 -13.15 10.08
C CYS A 285 -12.24 -14.20 10.94
N PRO A 286 -12.94 -15.20 11.51
CA PRO A 286 -12.32 -16.18 12.39
C PRO A 286 -11.32 -17.11 11.67
N ALA A 287 -11.50 -17.34 10.36
CA ALA A 287 -10.65 -18.25 9.59
C ALA A 287 -9.28 -17.64 9.21
N CYS A 288 -9.23 -16.32 8.97
CA CYS A 288 -8.01 -15.63 8.57
C CYS A 288 -7.56 -14.56 9.55
N GLU A 289 -8.21 -14.43 10.71
CA GLU A 289 -7.89 -13.43 11.75
C GLU A 289 -7.71 -12.01 11.19
N GLY A 290 -8.54 -11.64 10.21
CA GLY A 290 -8.50 -10.32 9.58
C GLY A 290 -7.37 -10.07 8.56
N TYR A 291 -6.58 -11.08 8.20
CA TYR A 291 -5.56 -10.94 7.14
C TYR A 291 -6.16 -10.98 5.73
N GLY A 292 -7.35 -11.56 5.56
CA GLY A 292 -8.00 -11.77 4.25
C GLY A 292 -7.34 -12.83 3.37
N LYS A 293 -6.17 -13.34 3.78
CA LYS A 293 -5.42 -14.39 3.09
C LYS A 293 -5.06 -15.50 4.07
N VAL A 294 -5.00 -16.73 3.56
CA VAL A 294 -4.59 -17.92 4.31
C VAL A 294 -3.53 -18.69 3.53
N ILE A 295 -2.74 -19.50 4.22
CA ILE A 295 -1.92 -20.51 3.55
C ILE A 295 -2.87 -21.65 3.20
N GLY A 296 -3.18 -21.78 1.92
CA GLY A 296 -4.18 -22.72 1.42
C GLY A 296 -3.87 -23.15 0.01
N ILE A 297 -4.85 -23.72 -0.68
CA ILE A 297 -4.71 -24.10 -2.07
C ILE A 297 -4.74 -22.85 -2.95
N ASP A 298 -3.72 -22.68 -3.79
CA ASP A 298 -3.62 -21.57 -4.73
C ASP A 298 -4.28 -21.96 -6.06
N GLU A 299 -5.34 -21.22 -6.44
CA GLU A 299 -6.07 -21.44 -7.69
C GLU A 299 -5.16 -21.36 -8.92
N ASP A 300 -4.18 -20.44 -8.93
CA ASP A 300 -3.27 -20.28 -10.07
C ASP A 300 -2.27 -21.44 -10.18
N LEU A 301 -2.02 -22.18 -9.10
CA LEU A 301 -1.23 -23.42 -9.13
C LEU A 301 -2.06 -24.62 -9.59
N VAL A 302 -3.36 -24.63 -9.26
CA VAL A 302 -4.29 -25.72 -9.65
C VAL A 302 -4.73 -25.58 -11.11
N VAL A 303 -5.03 -24.35 -11.54
CA VAL A 303 -5.49 -24.00 -12.89
C VAL A 303 -4.58 -22.91 -13.48
N PRO A 304 -3.32 -23.25 -13.81
CA PRO A 304 -2.35 -22.28 -14.33
C PRO A 304 -2.69 -21.82 -15.74
N ASN A 305 -3.38 -22.65 -16.54
CA ASN A 305 -3.84 -22.25 -17.87
C ASN A 305 -5.37 -22.16 -17.91
N LYS A 306 -5.87 -20.94 -17.76
CA LYS A 306 -7.32 -20.65 -17.73
C LYS A 306 -7.99 -20.69 -19.11
N THR A 307 -7.21 -20.85 -20.19
CA THR A 307 -7.75 -21.02 -21.56
C THR A 307 -8.21 -22.44 -21.85
N LEU A 308 -7.73 -23.41 -21.08
CA LEU A 308 -8.14 -24.80 -21.23
C LEU A 308 -9.50 -25.02 -20.57
N SER A 309 -10.28 -25.94 -21.13
CA SER A 309 -11.49 -26.43 -20.49
C SER A 309 -11.18 -27.55 -19.49
N VAL A 310 -12.16 -27.93 -18.65
CA VAL A 310 -12.02 -29.09 -17.75
C VAL A 310 -11.70 -30.37 -18.54
N TYR A 311 -12.29 -30.53 -19.73
CA TYR A 311 -12.02 -31.64 -20.64
C TYR A 311 -10.54 -31.68 -21.10
N GLU A 312 -9.97 -30.51 -21.41
CA GLU A 312 -8.61 -30.30 -21.90
C GLU A 312 -7.55 -30.21 -20.79
N ASP A 313 -7.81 -30.80 -19.62
CA ASP A 313 -6.88 -30.86 -18.49
C ASP A 313 -6.50 -29.48 -17.90
N ALA A 314 -7.46 -28.55 -17.83
CA ALA A 314 -7.28 -27.27 -17.12
C ALA A 314 -6.82 -27.48 -15.66
N ILE A 315 -7.31 -28.52 -14.99
CA ILE A 315 -7.00 -28.83 -13.59
C ILE A 315 -5.77 -29.74 -13.52
N VAL A 316 -4.63 -29.15 -13.15
CA VAL A 316 -3.33 -29.83 -13.19
C VAL A 316 -3.22 -30.96 -12.18
N CYS A 317 -3.85 -30.80 -11.00
CA CYS A 317 -3.81 -31.83 -9.96
C CYS A 317 -4.56 -33.12 -10.34
N TRP A 318 -5.39 -33.09 -11.38
CA TRP A 318 -6.09 -34.26 -11.92
C TRP A 318 -5.37 -34.88 -13.13
N ARG A 319 -4.19 -34.39 -13.51
CA ARG A 319 -3.40 -34.98 -14.60
C ARG A 319 -2.71 -36.28 -14.17
N GLY A 320 -2.37 -37.10 -15.15
CA GLY A 320 -1.64 -38.36 -14.96
C GLY A 320 -2.56 -39.59 -14.87
N GLU A 321 -1.97 -40.78 -14.83
CA GLU A 321 -2.71 -42.04 -14.95
C GLU A 321 -3.72 -42.24 -13.80
N THR A 322 -3.27 -42.04 -12.55
CA THR A 322 -4.08 -42.29 -11.36
C THR A 322 -5.05 -41.15 -11.04
N MET A 323 -4.59 -39.90 -11.05
CA MET A 323 -5.44 -38.77 -10.63
C MET A 323 -6.48 -38.36 -11.68
N SER A 324 -6.34 -38.82 -12.93
CA SER A 324 -7.34 -38.57 -13.99
C SER A 324 -8.72 -39.17 -13.72
N GLU A 325 -8.83 -40.10 -12.78
CA GLU A 325 -10.11 -40.63 -12.31
C GLU A 325 -11.02 -39.52 -11.76
N TRP A 326 -10.47 -38.54 -11.04
CA TRP A 326 -11.23 -37.40 -10.53
C TRP A 326 -11.85 -36.56 -11.65
N LYS A 327 -11.10 -36.33 -12.73
CA LYS A 327 -11.60 -35.64 -13.93
C LYS A 327 -12.76 -36.42 -14.56
N LYS A 328 -12.59 -37.73 -14.76
CA LYS A 328 -13.60 -38.61 -15.36
C LYS A 328 -14.88 -38.65 -14.52
N ASP A 329 -14.74 -38.77 -13.21
CA ASP A 329 -15.85 -38.80 -12.27
C ASP A 329 -16.59 -37.47 -12.22
N PHE A 330 -15.87 -36.34 -12.25
CA PHE A 330 -16.49 -35.02 -12.35
C PHE A 330 -17.31 -34.89 -13.63
N ILE A 331 -16.72 -35.18 -14.79
CA ILE A 331 -17.41 -35.09 -16.09
C ILE A 331 -18.68 -35.96 -16.12
N LYS A 332 -18.63 -37.16 -15.50
CA LYS A 332 -19.78 -38.07 -15.46
C LYS A 332 -20.90 -37.58 -14.55
N LYS A 333 -20.58 -36.91 -13.44
CA LYS A 333 -21.54 -36.49 -12.40
C LYS A 333 -22.00 -35.03 -12.53
N ALA A 334 -21.30 -34.20 -13.30
CA ALA A 334 -21.51 -32.75 -13.35
C ALA A 334 -22.74 -32.28 -14.15
N GLY A 335 -23.51 -33.19 -14.76
CA GLY A 335 -24.75 -32.84 -15.48
C GLY A 335 -24.51 -31.83 -16.60
N ASP A 336 -25.22 -30.70 -16.55
CA ASP A 336 -25.17 -29.62 -17.56
C ASP A 336 -23.94 -28.69 -17.46
N PHE A 337 -22.95 -29.05 -16.63
CA PHE A 337 -21.74 -28.25 -16.51
C PHE A 337 -20.98 -28.16 -17.86
N PRO A 338 -20.57 -26.96 -18.32
CA PRO A 338 -19.96 -26.80 -19.63
C PRO A 338 -18.48 -27.26 -19.65
N ILE A 339 -18.24 -28.56 -19.76
CA ILE A 339 -16.90 -29.20 -19.69
C ILE A 339 -15.92 -28.78 -20.81
N HIS A 340 -16.44 -28.31 -21.95
CA HIS A 340 -15.64 -27.83 -23.10
C HIS A 340 -15.43 -26.32 -23.09
N LYS A 341 -16.03 -25.61 -22.14
CA LYS A 341 -15.85 -24.17 -22.02
C LYS A 341 -14.53 -23.87 -21.29
N PRO A 342 -13.67 -22.99 -21.84
CA PRO A 342 -12.46 -22.53 -21.16
C PRO A 342 -12.75 -22.02 -19.75
N TYR A 343 -11.84 -22.31 -18.80
CA TYR A 343 -12.03 -21.98 -17.39
C TYR A 343 -12.29 -20.47 -17.15
N HIS A 344 -11.63 -19.58 -17.88
CA HIS A 344 -11.84 -18.13 -17.75
C HIS A 344 -13.26 -17.67 -18.14
N GLN A 345 -13.96 -18.41 -19.00
CA GLN A 345 -15.31 -18.08 -19.44
C GLN A 345 -16.41 -18.69 -18.55
N LEU A 346 -16.03 -19.47 -17.52
CA LEU A 346 -16.98 -20.01 -16.54
C LEU A 346 -17.54 -18.87 -15.67
N THR A 347 -18.84 -18.94 -15.36
CA THR A 347 -19.48 -18.00 -14.41
C THR A 347 -18.97 -18.23 -12.97
N LYS A 348 -19.17 -17.27 -12.05
CA LYS A 348 -18.78 -17.43 -10.63
C LYS A 348 -19.43 -18.67 -10.01
N GLU A 349 -20.69 -18.94 -10.33
CA GLU A 349 -21.42 -20.13 -9.90
C GLU A 349 -20.81 -21.43 -10.46
N GLN A 350 -20.45 -21.44 -11.75
CA GLN A 350 -19.79 -22.59 -12.37
C GLN A 350 -18.41 -22.85 -11.75
N LYS A 351 -17.60 -21.81 -11.53
CA LYS A 351 -16.32 -21.95 -10.81
C LYS A 351 -16.54 -22.48 -9.40
N ASN A 352 -17.51 -21.93 -8.67
CA ASN A 352 -17.88 -22.42 -7.34
C ASN A 352 -18.31 -23.89 -7.36
N PHE A 353 -19.08 -24.33 -8.35
CA PHE A 353 -19.47 -25.73 -8.49
C PHE A 353 -18.27 -26.64 -8.77
N LEU A 354 -17.33 -26.21 -9.62
CA LEU A 354 -16.09 -26.95 -9.90
C LEU A 354 -15.20 -27.09 -8.65
N TRP A 355 -15.12 -26.04 -7.83
CA TRP A 355 -14.30 -26.01 -6.62
C TRP A 355 -14.97 -26.72 -5.42
N LYS A 356 -16.22 -26.38 -5.12
CA LYS A 356 -16.96 -26.81 -3.92
C LYS A 356 -17.87 -28.02 -4.18
N GLY A 357 -18.29 -28.27 -5.41
CA GLY A 357 -19.25 -29.32 -5.75
C GLY A 357 -20.69 -28.95 -5.38
N ASP A 358 -21.51 -29.97 -5.14
CA ASP A 358 -22.94 -29.87 -4.78
C ASP A 358 -23.19 -29.64 -3.27
N GLY A 359 -22.12 -29.43 -2.48
CA GLY A 359 -22.19 -29.25 -1.03
C GLY A 359 -22.42 -30.55 -0.24
N LYS A 360 -22.62 -31.70 -0.87
CA LYS A 360 -22.94 -32.99 -0.21
C LYS A 360 -21.71 -33.82 0.17
N GLY A 361 -20.51 -33.22 0.12
CA GLY A 361 -19.24 -33.80 0.58
C GLY A 361 -18.68 -34.98 -0.22
N ASN A 362 -19.46 -35.59 -1.11
CA ASN A 362 -19.08 -36.81 -1.85
C ASN A 362 -18.93 -36.60 -3.37
N PHE A 363 -19.06 -35.35 -3.81
CA PHE A 363 -18.93 -34.97 -5.21
C PHE A 363 -17.45 -34.77 -5.59
N PRO A 364 -16.98 -35.23 -6.77
CA PRO A 364 -15.57 -35.17 -7.18
C PRO A 364 -15.14 -33.75 -7.60
N CYS A 365 -15.13 -32.81 -6.66
CA CYS A 365 -14.68 -31.43 -6.85
C CYS A 365 -13.23 -31.21 -6.39
N ILE A 366 -12.67 -30.04 -6.71
CA ILE A 366 -11.28 -29.69 -6.37
C ILE A 366 -11.07 -29.70 -4.85
N ASN A 367 -12.00 -29.15 -4.06
CA ASN A 367 -11.86 -29.12 -2.59
C ASN A 367 -11.87 -30.52 -1.99
N ASN A 368 -12.71 -31.43 -2.49
CA ASN A 368 -12.76 -32.81 -2.00
C ASN A 368 -11.52 -33.61 -2.40
N PHE A 369 -10.91 -33.30 -3.55
CA PHE A 369 -9.60 -33.84 -3.92
C PHE A 369 -8.53 -33.45 -2.90
N PHE A 370 -8.45 -32.17 -2.52
CA PHE A 370 -7.50 -31.72 -1.52
C PHE A 370 -7.80 -32.22 -0.11
N LYS A 371 -9.09 -32.35 0.25
CA LYS A 371 -9.51 -32.98 1.49
C LYS A 371 -9.02 -34.44 1.59
N MET A 372 -9.13 -35.20 0.49
CA MET A 372 -8.58 -36.56 0.41
C MET A 372 -7.05 -36.57 0.60
N LEU A 373 -6.31 -35.61 0.02
CA LEU A 373 -4.87 -35.49 0.26
C LEU A 373 -4.55 -35.17 1.72
N GLU A 374 -5.33 -34.31 2.36
CA GLU A 374 -5.18 -33.90 3.76
C GLU A 374 -5.47 -35.06 4.74
N GLU A 375 -6.50 -35.85 4.47
CA GLU A 375 -6.82 -37.06 5.25
C GLU A 375 -5.73 -38.14 5.12
N ASN A 376 -4.95 -38.14 4.03
CA ASN A 376 -3.91 -39.11 3.76
C ASN A 376 -2.46 -38.58 3.90
N LEU A 377 -2.26 -37.50 4.67
CA LEU A 377 -0.94 -36.88 4.88
C LEU A 377 0.12 -37.81 5.46
N TYR A 378 -0.26 -38.95 6.07
CA TYR A 378 0.72 -39.95 6.51
C TYR A 378 1.60 -40.48 5.34
N LYS A 379 1.10 -40.49 4.09
CA LYS A 379 1.86 -40.89 2.89
C LYS A 379 2.66 -39.72 2.32
N ILE A 380 3.97 -39.93 2.08
CA ILE A 380 4.88 -38.88 1.59
C ILE A 380 4.43 -38.34 0.22
N GLN A 381 3.95 -39.18 -0.70
CA GLN A 381 3.52 -38.71 -2.02
C GLN A 381 2.39 -37.67 -1.96
N TYR A 382 1.47 -37.79 -1.00
CA TYR A 382 0.37 -36.85 -0.83
C TYR A 382 0.82 -35.56 -0.15
N ARG A 383 1.79 -35.62 0.78
CA ARG A 383 2.44 -34.41 1.31
C ARG A 383 3.13 -33.61 0.21
N VAL A 384 3.89 -34.29 -0.66
CA VAL A 384 4.59 -33.64 -1.78
C VAL A 384 3.59 -33.07 -2.78
N MET A 385 2.53 -33.81 -3.11
CA MET A 385 1.49 -33.33 -4.02
C MET A 385 0.77 -32.11 -3.46
N LEU A 386 0.34 -32.15 -2.20
CA LEU A 386 -0.33 -31.01 -1.55
C LEU A 386 0.57 -29.77 -1.47
N SER A 387 1.86 -29.96 -1.16
CA SER A 387 2.84 -28.87 -1.09
C SER A 387 2.99 -28.11 -2.42
N ARG A 388 2.89 -28.81 -3.56
CA ARG A 388 2.99 -28.20 -4.90
C ARG A 388 1.88 -27.22 -5.23
N TYR A 389 0.72 -27.34 -4.58
CA TYR A 389 -0.45 -26.51 -4.84
C TYR A 389 -0.79 -25.56 -3.67
N ARG A 390 0.01 -25.56 -2.60
CA ARG A 390 -0.17 -24.67 -1.46
C ARG A 390 0.55 -23.34 -1.68
N GLY A 391 -0.14 -22.24 -1.39
CA GLY A 391 0.37 -20.88 -1.51
C GLY A 391 -0.40 -19.91 -0.62
N LYS A 392 -0.05 -18.62 -0.68
CA LYS A 392 -0.83 -17.56 -0.05
C LYS A 392 -2.03 -17.27 -0.95
N THR A 393 -3.20 -17.75 -0.55
CA THR A 393 -4.46 -17.60 -1.30
C THR A 393 -5.44 -16.72 -0.53
N LEU A 394 -6.53 -16.30 -1.19
CA LEU A 394 -7.63 -15.60 -0.54
C LEU A 394 -8.29 -16.51 0.51
N CYS A 395 -8.75 -15.93 1.60
CA CYS A 395 -9.51 -16.67 2.60
C CYS A 395 -10.81 -17.20 1.97
N SER A 396 -11.07 -18.50 2.09
CA SER A 396 -12.27 -19.13 1.54
C SER A 396 -13.56 -18.76 2.28
N THR A 397 -13.46 -18.26 3.52
CA THR A 397 -14.60 -17.86 4.35
C THR A 397 -15.06 -16.44 4.05
N CYS A 398 -14.15 -15.47 4.06
CA CYS A 398 -14.50 -14.06 3.82
C CYS A 398 -14.17 -13.58 2.40
N GLU A 399 -13.67 -14.44 1.52
CA GLU A 399 -13.27 -14.13 0.13
C GLU A 399 -12.26 -12.96 0.00
N GLY A 400 -11.55 -12.60 1.10
CA GLY A 400 -10.61 -11.47 1.14
C GLY A 400 -11.14 -10.20 1.81
N LEU A 401 -12.40 -10.19 2.27
CA LEU A 401 -13.05 -9.06 2.94
C LEU A 401 -12.57 -8.80 4.38
N ARG A 402 -11.85 -9.76 4.98
CA ARG A 402 -11.23 -9.70 6.33
C ARG A 402 -12.20 -9.64 7.50
N LEU A 403 -13.47 -9.34 7.25
CA LEU A 403 -14.53 -9.29 8.25
C LEU A 403 -15.28 -10.62 8.36
N ARG A 404 -15.94 -10.79 9.50
CA ARG A 404 -16.88 -11.89 9.74
C ARG A 404 -18.20 -11.68 8.99
N GLU A 405 -18.90 -12.76 8.68
CA GLU A 405 -20.09 -12.75 7.80
C GLU A 405 -21.24 -11.90 8.39
N GLU A 406 -21.38 -11.88 9.71
CA GLU A 406 -22.43 -11.17 10.44
C GLU A 406 -22.39 -9.66 10.22
N THR A 407 -21.22 -9.11 9.84
CA THR A 407 -21.10 -7.69 9.48
C THR A 407 -21.82 -7.32 8.18
N SER A 408 -22.11 -8.30 7.31
CA SER A 408 -22.88 -8.10 6.08
C SER A 408 -24.37 -7.85 6.32
N TRP A 409 -24.86 -8.23 7.52
CA TRP A 409 -26.26 -8.06 7.93
C TRP A 409 -26.57 -6.63 8.37
N VAL A 410 -25.54 -5.84 8.71
CA VAL A 410 -25.70 -4.43 9.06
C VAL A 410 -25.65 -3.57 7.80
N LYS A 411 -26.71 -2.81 7.56
CA LYS A 411 -26.88 -2.00 6.35
C LYS A 411 -27.16 -0.53 6.66
N VAL A 412 -26.64 0.34 5.80
CA VAL A 412 -26.97 1.78 5.72
C VAL A 412 -27.50 2.01 4.31
N ASP A 413 -28.75 2.47 4.19
CA ASP A 413 -29.46 2.64 2.90
C ASP A 413 -29.36 1.40 1.98
N GLY A 414 -29.52 0.21 2.56
CA GLY A 414 -29.45 -1.07 1.84
C GLY A 414 -28.04 -1.60 1.55
N HIS A 415 -26.99 -0.81 1.79
CA HIS A 415 -25.60 -1.19 1.56
C HIS A 415 -24.91 -1.68 2.83
N ASN A 416 -24.11 -2.74 2.73
CA ASN A 416 -23.25 -3.20 3.84
C ASN A 416 -21.79 -2.74 3.66
N ILE A 417 -21.03 -2.69 4.76
CA ILE A 417 -19.66 -2.19 4.73
C ILE A 417 -18.74 -3.04 3.83
N GLN A 418 -18.95 -4.37 3.79
CA GLN A 418 -18.14 -5.29 2.99
C GLN A 418 -18.25 -4.98 1.50
N SER A 419 -19.46 -4.70 1.01
CA SER A 419 -19.70 -4.32 -0.39
C SER A 419 -19.07 -2.98 -0.73
N MET A 420 -19.14 -2.00 0.18
CA MET A 420 -18.60 -0.66 -0.07
C MET A 420 -17.07 -0.64 -0.15
N ILE A 421 -16.36 -1.44 0.65
CA ILE A 421 -14.89 -1.43 0.65
C ILE A 421 -14.25 -2.10 -0.58
N GLU A 422 -15.04 -2.87 -1.33
CA GLU A 422 -14.62 -3.49 -2.60
C GLU A 422 -14.93 -2.63 -3.82
N LEU A 423 -15.78 -1.60 -3.69
CA LEU A 423 -16.03 -0.67 -4.77
C LEU A 423 -14.75 0.13 -5.08
N PRO A 424 -14.46 0.37 -6.37
CA PRO A 424 -13.58 1.44 -6.79
C PRO A 424 -13.97 2.78 -6.14
N LEU A 425 -13.00 3.64 -5.80
CA LEU A 425 -13.28 4.89 -5.10
C LEU A 425 -14.17 5.85 -5.92
N ASP A 426 -14.06 5.81 -7.25
CA ASP A 426 -14.90 6.56 -8.19
C ASP A 426 -16.35 6.07 -8.23
N GLU A 427 -16.60 4.79 -7.95
CA GLU A 427 -17.93 4.22 -7.74
C GLU A 427 -18.44 4.44 -6.30
N LEU A 428 -17.55 4.41 -5.30
CA LEU A 428 -17.90 4.58 -3.89
C LEU A 428 -18.31 6.02 -3.54
N ALA A 429 -17.63 7.03 -4.09
CA ALA A 429 -17.93 8.43 -3.76
C ALA A 429 -19.38 8.85 -4.13
N PRO A 430 -19.93 8.50 -5.32
CA PRO A 430 -21.34 8.69 -5.62
C PRO A 430 -22.29 7.97 -4.66
N VAL A 431 -21.94 6.76 -4.21
CA VAL A 431 -22.75 5.99 -3.25
C VAL A 431 -22.84 6.73 -1.92
N ILE A 432 -21.71 7.22 -1.37
CA ILE A 432 -21.69 7.96 -0.10
C ILE A 432 -22.48 9.28 -0.21
N ASN A 433 -22.31 10.02 -1.31
CA ASN A 433 -23.03 11.27 -1.56
C ASN A 433 -24.54 11.06 -1.78
N GLY A 434 -24.93 9.88 -2.26
CA GLY A 434 -26.31 9.53 -2.59
C GLY A 434 -27.10 8.87 -1.45
N LEU A 435 -26.50 8.65 -0.28
CA LEU A 435 -27.15 7.95 0.84
C LEU A 435 -28.44 8.65 1.28
N LYS A 436 -29.54 7.89 1.28
CA LYS A 436 -30.84 8.33 1.78
C LYS A 436 -30.98 7.96 3.25
N LEU A 437 -30.90 8.98 4.10
CA LEU A 437 -30.95 8.83 5.55
C LEU A 437 -32.20 9.48 6.13
N SER A 438 -32.68 8.95 7.26
CA SER A 438 -33.70 9.62 8.07
C SER A 438 -33.19 10.96 8.61
N ASP A 439 -34.08 11.86 9.03
CA ASP A 439 -33.66 13.17 9.56
C ASP A 439 -32.74 13.04 10.77
N HIS A 440 -33.04 12.09 11.66
CA HIS A 440 -32.19 11.75 12.81
C HIS A 440 -30.81 11.21 12.37
N ASP A 441 -30.78 10.21 11.48
CA ASP A 441 -29.51 9.62 11.03
C ASP A 441 -28.65 10.62 10.27
N LYS A 442 -29.29 11.52 9.52
CA LYS A 442 -28.63 12.60 8.79
C LYS A 442 -27.94 13.58 9.74
N GLU A 443 -28.56 13.91 10.88
CA GLU A 443 -27.94 14.76 11.90
C GLU A 443 -26.73 14.08 12.54
N VAL A 444 -26.86 12.80 12.93
CA VAL A 444 -25.78 12.00 13.53
C VAL A 444 -24.61 11.80 12.56
N ALA A 445 -24.91 11.50 11.28
CA ALA A 445 -23.91 11.17 10.28
C ALA A 445 -23.31 12.39 9.56
N LYS A 446 -23.85 13.60 9.75
CA LYS A 446 -23.46 14.81 9.01
C LYS A 446 -21.94 15.03 8.96
N ARG A 447 -21.26 14.96 10.11
CA ARG A 447 -19.81 15.15 10.17
C ARG A 447 -19.05 13.96 9.59
N LEU A 448 -19.52 12.73 9.82
CA LEU A 448 -18.89 11.52 9.30
C LEU A 448 -18.93 11.49 7.77
N ILE A 449 -20.08 11.78 7.16
CA ILE A 449 -20.24 11.85 5.70
C ILE A 449 -19.37 12.95 5.13
N TYR A 450 -19.29 14.11 5.76
CA TYR A 450 -18.39 15.19 5.35
C TYR A 450 -16.92 14.73 5.31
N GLU A 451 -16.43 14.09 6.37
CA GLU A 451 -15.04 13.60 6.44
C GLU A 451 -14.75 12.50 5.41
N ILE A 452 -15.67 11.54 5.25
CA ILE A 452 -15.54 10.45 4.25
C ILE A 452 -15.51 11.04 2.84
N THR A 453 -16.46 11.91 2.51
CA THR A 453 -16.60 12.52 1.18
C THR A 453 -15.37 13.35 0.84
N THR A 454 -14.94 14.22 1.75
CA THR A 454 -13.78 15.10 1.54
C THR A 454 -12.51 14.28 1.27
N ARG A 455 -12.29 13.18 2.01
CA ARG A 455 -11.11 12.32 1.82
C ARG A 455 -11.19 11.50 0.53
N LEU A 456 -12.37 11.02 0.16
CA LEU A 456 -12.58 10.37 -1.15
C LEU A 456 -12.31 11.34 -2.30
N GLU A 457 -12.80 12.58 -2.21
CA GLU A 457 -12.53 13.62 -3.22
C GLU A 457 -11.03 13.91 -3.37
N PHE A 458 -10.28 13.99 -2.26
CA PHE A 458 -8.82 14.15 -2.35
C PHE A 458 -8.15 12.97 -3.07
N LEU A 459 -8.55 11.73 -2.78
CA LEU A 459 -8.02 10.54 -3.46
C LEU A 459 -8.37 10.54 -4.96
N LEU A 460 -9.59 10.97 -5.32
CA LEU A 460 -10.01 11.11 -6.71
C LEU A 460 -9.20 12.18 -7.44
N LYS A 461 -8.96 13.33 -6.80
CA LYS A 461 -8.13 14.41 -7.36
C LYS A 461 -6.70 13.95 -7.64
N VAL A 462 -6.10 13.15 -6.77
CA VAL A 462 -4.74 12.60 -7.00
C VAL A 462 -4.74 11.37 -7.92
N GLY A 463 -5.82 11.10 -8.65
CA GLY A 463 -5.88 10.05 -9.69
C GLY A 463 -5.95 8.63 -9.15
N LEU A 464 -6.40 8.43 -7.90
CA LEU A 464 -6.47 7.10 -7.27
C LEU A 464 -7.88 6.48 -7.28
N GLY A 465 -8.76 6.99 -8.15
CA GLY A 465 -10.16 6.55 -8.23
C GLY A 465 -10.36 5.06 -8.49
N TYR A 466 -9.43 4.43 -9.22
CA TYR A 466 -9.50 3.01 -9.57
C TYR A 466 -9.17 2.04 -8.41
N LEU A 467 -8.65 2.54 -7.28
CA LEU A 467 -8.32 1.71 -6.13
C LEU A 467 -9.57 1.37 -5.32
N THR A 468 -9.46 0.39 -4.43
CA THR A 468 -10.53 0.03 -3.49
C THR A 468 -10.02 0.23 -2.06
N LEU A 469 -10.91 0.46 -1.09
CA LEU A 469 -10.51 0.63 0.31
C LEU A 469 -9.88 -0.65 0.90
N ASN A 470 -10.23 -1.83 0.37
CA ASN A 470 -9.68 -3.12 0.80
C ASN A 470 -8.33 -3.48 0.13
N ARG A 471 -7.84 -2.68 -0.82
CA ARG A 471 -6.55 -2.88 -1.48
C ARG A 471 -5.42 -2.82 -0.43
N THR A 472 -4.59 -3.86 -0.38
CA THR A 472 -3.49 -3.94 0.61
C THR A 472 -2.38 -2.93 0.30
N SER A 473 -1.91 -2.21 1.33
CA SER A 473 -0.91 -1.15 1.16
C SER A 473 0.41 -1.65 0.56
N ASN A 474 0.79 -2.91 0.79
CA ASN A 474 2.01 -3.51 0.25
C ASN A 474 1.97 -3.85 -1.25
N THR A 475 0.80 -3.72 -1.89
CA THR A 475 0.62 -3.94 -3.34
C THR A 475 0.56 -2.63 -4.11
N LEU A 476 0.73 -1.49 -3.43
CA LEU A 476 0.80 -0.18 -4.02
C LEU A 476 2.22 0.09 -4.54
N SER A 477 2.30 0.78 -5.67
CA SER A 477 3.53 1.39 -6.16
C SER A 477 4.00 2.51 -5.23
N GLY A 478 5.25 2.96 -5.42
CA GLY A 478 5.80 4.12 -4.71
C GLY A 478 4.95 5.38 -4.93
N GLY A 479 4.59 5.67 -6.19
CA GLY A 479 3.74 6.81 -6.56
C GLY A 479 2.34 6.72 -5.97
N GLU A 480 1.68 5.56 -6.00
CA GLU A 480 0.36 5.39 -5.35
C GLU A 480 0.45 5.63 -3.84
N SER A 481 1.47 5.07 -3.17
CA SER A 481 1.68 5.26 -1.73
C SER A 481 1.92 6.72 -1.38
N GLN A 482 2.69 7.43 -2.19
CA GLN A 482 2.97 8.85 -2.02
C GLN A 482 1.70 9.70 -2.18
N ARG A 483 0.90 9.45 -3.21
CA ARG A 483 -0.35 10.16 -3.46
C ARG A 483 -1.39 9.90 -2.37
N ILE A 484 -1.44 8.69 -1.81
CA ILE A 484 -2.24 8.39 -0.62
C ILE A 484 -1.79 9.25 0.56
N ASN A 485 -0.49 9.30 0.86
CA ASN A 485 0.04 10.11 1.98
C ASN A 485 -0.24 11.61 1.80
N LEU A 486 -0.16 12.10 0.56
CA LEU A 486 -0.52 13.47 0.21
C LEU A 486 -2.02 13.75 0.46
N ALA A 487 -2.91 12.87 0.00
CA ALA A 487 -4.34 12.98 0.25
C ALA A 487 -4.69 12.90 1.75
N THR A 488 -4.05 11.99 2.49
CA THR A 488 -4.19 11.90 3.96
C THR A 488 -3.74 13.18 4.65
N SER A 489 -2.64 13.78 4.19
CA SER A 489 -2.12 15.05 4.73
C SER A 489 -3.10 16.21 4.53
N LEU A 490 -3.76 16.31 3.38
CA LEU A 490 -4.83 17.29 3.15
C LEU A 490 -6.02 17.08 4.10
N GLY A 491 -6.36 15.82 4.40
CA GLY A 491 -7.44 15.46 5.32
C GLY A 491 -7.17 15.82 6.79
N SER A 492 -5.91 16.07 7.17
CA SER A 492 -5.50 16.33 8.56
C SER A 492 -5.79 17.75 9.07
N SER A 493 -6.20 18.68 8.20
CA SER A 493 -6.54 20.09 8.54
C SER A 493 -5.44 20.86 9.30
N LEU A 494 -4.17 20.50 9.14
CA LEU A 494 -3.05 21.19 9.78
C LEU A 494 -2.77 22.55 9.10
N VAL A 495 -2.47 23.57 9.92
CA VAL A 495 -2.17 24.94 9.48
C VAL A 495 -0.87 25.41 10.12
N GLY A 496 -0.04 26.16 9.38
CA GLY A 496 1.23 26.69 9.87
C GLY A 496 2.38 25.68 9.87
N SER A 497 2.22 24.54 9.20
CA SER A 497 3.26 23.52 9.05
C SER A 497 4.08 23.73 7.77
N ILE A 498 5.26 23.10 7.72
CA ILE A 498 6.07 23.01 6.50
C ILE A 498 5.93 21.59 5.94
N TYR A 499 5.37 21.46 4.74
CA TYR A 499 5.32 20.20 4.01
C TYR A 499 6.49 20.12 3.06
N ILE A 500 7.22 19.00 3.08
CA ILE A 500 8.39 18.77 2.25
C ILE A 500 8.13 17.49 1.45
N LEU A 501 7.98 17.62 0.13
CA LEU A 501 7.59 16.55 -0.77
C LEU A 501 8.74 16.19 -1.71
N ASP A 502 8.96 14.89 -1.89
CA ASP A 502 10.02 14.33 -2.74
C ASP A 502 9.43 13.89 -4.08
N GLU A 503 9.51 14.73 -5.10
CA GLU A 503 9.11 14.41 -6.48
C GLU A 503 7.69 13.79 -6.59
N PRO A 504 6.65 14.50 -6.13
CA PRO A 504 5.27 13.99 -6.12
C PRO A 504 4.68 13.72 -7.50
N SER A 505 5.30 14.19 -8.59
CA SER A 505 4.88 13.92 -9.96
C SER A 505 5.27 12.52 -10.48
N ILE A 506 6.04 11.75 -9.71
CA ILE A 506 6.55 10.45 -10.16
C ILE A 506 5.42 9.47 -10.51
N GLY A 507 5.57 8.80 -11.66
CA GLY A 507 4.61 7.83 -12.18
C GLY A 507 3.24 8.43 -12.52
N LEU A 508 3.14 9.76 -12.60
CA LEU A 508 1.96 10.47 -13.10
C LEU A 508 2.11 10.77 -14.59
N HIS A 509 0.98 10.69 -15.29
CA HIS A 509 0.87 11.21 -16.63
C HIS A 509 0.72 12.74 -16.57
N SER A 510 1.18 13.47 -17.60
CA SER A 510 1.08 14.95 -17.65
C SER A 510 -0.32 15.49 -17.35
N LYS A 511 -1.36 14.83 -17.89
CA LYS A 511 -2.78 15.06 -17.58
C LYS A 511 -3.08 15.10 -16.07
N ASP A 512 -2.48 14.21 -15.28
CA ASP A 512 -2.73 14.07 -13.84
C ASP A 512 -1.87 15.05 -13.01
N THR A 513 -0.77 15.55 -13.58
CA THR A 513 0.11 16.55 -12.95
C THR A 513 -0.64 17.85 -12.64
N GLU A 514 -1.59 18.27 -13.48
CA GLU A 514 -2.42 19.46 -13.22
C GLU A 514 -3.23 19.32 -11.92
N ASN A 515 -3.82 18.14 -11.68
CA ASN A 515 -4.60 17.88 -10.47
C ASN A 515 -3.68 17.88 -9.23
N LEU A 516 -2.48 17.32 -9.35
CA LEU A 516 -1.47 17.37 -8.29
C LEU A 516 -1.11 18.83 -7.95
N ILE A 517 -0.89 19.67 -8.96
CA ILE A 517 -0.61 21.10 -8.75
C ILE A 517 -1.74 21.80 -7.99
N GLU A 518 -3.01 21.49 -8.33
CA GLU A 518 -4.16 22.03 -7.59
C GLU A 518 -4.13 21.59 -6.11
N VAL A 519 -3.83 20.32 -5.85
CA VAL A 519 -3.67 19.77 -4.50
C VAL A 519 -2.57 20.49 -3.73
N LEU A 520 -1.41 20.71 -4.33
CA LEU A 520 -0.28 21.41 -3.71
C LEU A 520 -0.65 22.87 -3.37
N LYS A 521 -1.38 23.54 -4.27
CA LYS A 521 -1.89 24.90 -4.05
C LYS A 521 -2.92 24.93 -2.91
N ASN A 522 -3.84 23.98 -2.86
CA ASN A 522 -4.81 23.87 -1.78
C ASN A 522 -4.10 23.69 -0.42
N LEU A 523 -3.07 22.83 -0.36
CA LEU A 523 -2.27 22.63 0.85
C LEU A 523 -1.58 23.92 1.31
N ARG A 524 -1.03 24.70 0.37
CA ARG A 524 -0.46 26.03 0.61
C ARG A 524 -1.52 27.02 1.10
N ASP A 525 -2.67 27.07 0.44
CA ASP A 525 -3.73 28.06 0.68
C ASP A 525 -4.44 27.86 2.02
N LEU A 526 -4.34 26.67 2.62
CA LEU A 526 -4.70 26.43 4.03
C LEU A 526 -3.79 27.19 5.03
N GLY A 527 -2.72 27.83 4.58
CA GLY A 527 -1.76 28.55 5.42
C GLY A 527 -0.53 27.73 5.77
N ASN A 528 -0.15 26.78 4.91
CA ASN A 528 1.07 25.99 5.05
C ASN A 528 2.14 26.45 4.06
N THR A 529 3.40 26.15 4.38
CA THR A 529 4.51 26.32 3.44
C THR A 529 4.78 24.97 2.78
N VAL A 530 4.77 24.91 1.45
CA VAL A 530 4.92 23.65 0.70
C VAL A 530 6.23 23.72 -0.07
N ILE A 531 7.21 22.90 0.31
CA ILE A 531 8.50 22.76 -0.37
C ILE A 531 8.48 21.46 -1.14
N VAL A 532 8.73 21.52 -2.43
CA VAL A 532 8.70 20.35 -3.32
C VAL A 532 10.06 20.22 -3.99
N VAL A 533 10.70 19.06 -3.87
CA VAL A 533 11.86 18.73 -4.70
C VAL A 533 11.33 18.19 -6.02
N GLU A 534 11.58 18.88 -7.14
CA GLU A 534 10.99 18.53 -8.44
C GLU A 534 11.85 18.90 -9.65
N HIS A 535 11.55 18.20 -10.74
CA HIS A 535 12.13 18.37 -12.07
C HIS A 535 11.06 18.62 -13.14
N ASP A 536 9.79 18.40 -12.84
CA ASP A 536 8.69 18.61 -13.76
C ASP A 536 8.46 20.10 -14.09
N GLU A 537 8.37 20.43 -15.38
CA GLU A 537 8.23 21.80 -15.84
C GLU A 537 6.89 22.43 -15.39
N ASP A 538 5.79 21.66 -15.38
CA ASP A 538 4.47 22.18 -15.04
C ASP A 538 4.40 22.55 -13.54
N VAL A 539 5.01 21.73 -12.68
CA VAL A 539 5.14 22.02 -11.25
C VAL A 539 6.03 23.24 -11.02
N MET A 540 7.18 23.33 -11.71
CA MET A 540 8.06 24.51 -11.64
C MET A 540 7.34 25.79 -12.08
N ARG A 541 6.56 25.71 -13.16
CA ARG A 541 5.78 26.84 -13.69
C ARG A 541 4.70 27.31 -12.72
N ALA A 542 4.12 26.38 -11.96
CA ALA A 542 3.08 26.65 -10.98
C ALA A 542 3.63 27.15 -9.62
N ALA A 543 4.94 27.04 -9.38
CA ALA A 543 5.59 27.44 -8.14
C ALA A 543 5.54 28.96 -7.94
N ASP A 544 5.39 29.38 -6.68
CA ASP A 544 5.52 30.78 -6.29
C ASP A 544 6.99 31.22 -6.17
N TYR A 545 7.88 30.28 -5.88
CA TYR A 545 9.31 30.51 -5.69
C TYR A 545 10.10 29.27 -6.08
N ILE A 546 11.26 29.44 -6.72
CA ILE A 546 12.13 28.36 -7.17
C ILE A 546 13.52 28.58 -6.59
N ILE A 547 14.12 27.48 -6.15
CA ILE A 547 15.49 27.39 -5.66
C ILE A 547 16.19 26.37 -6.56
N ASP A 548 17.20 26.79 -7.30
CA ASP A 548 17.99 25.91 -8.16
C ASP A 548 19.34 25.65 -7.49
N ILE A 549 19.66 24.38 -7.26
CA ILE A 549 20.89 23.92 -6.63
C ILE A 549 21.76 23.22 -7.69
N GLY A 550 23.00 23.65 -7.82
CA GLY A 550 23.92 23.16 -8.85
C GLY A 550 25.33 23.70 -8.65
N PRO A 551 26.08 24.00 -9.73
CA PRO A 551 25.72 23.82 -11.14
C PRO A 551 25.74 22.36 -11.61
N GLU A 552 26.55 21.51 -10.97
CA GLU A 552 26.73 20.09 -11.32
C GLU A 552 26.32 19.16 -10.15
N ALA A 553 26.59 17.86 -10.28
CA ALA A 553 26.36 16.86 -9.24
C ALA A 553 27.56 16.72 -8.28
N GLY A 554 27.33 16.16 -7.09
CA GLY A 554 28.39 15.76 -6.17
C GLY A 554 29.23 16.93 -5.67
N TYR A 555 30.56 16.75 -5.62
CA TYR A 555 31.50 17.77 -5.14
C TYR A 555 31.49 19.06 -5.99
N LEU A 556 31.13 18.96 -7.27
CA LEU A 556 30.99 20.10 -8.16
C LEU A 556 29.63 20.82 -8.01
N GLY A 557 28.69 20.23 -7.27
CA GLY A 557 27.39 20.82 -6.95
C GLY A 557 27.36 21.57 -5.62
N GLY A 558 26.19 21.61 -4.99
CA GLY A 558 26.00 22.13 -3.64
C GLY A 558 25.96 23.66 -3.52
N GLU A 559 25.94 24.38 -4.64
CA GLU A 559 25.84 25.83 -4.68
C GLU A 559 24.41 26.26 -4.99
N LEU A 560 24.00 27.40 -4.43
CA LEU A 560 22.74 28.05 -4.78
C LEU A 560 22.95 28.84 -6.08
N VAL A 561 22.53 28.26 -7.21
CA VAL A 561 22.74 28.87 -8.54
C VAL A 561 21.64 29.86 -8.91
N PHE A 562 20.43 29.69 -8.39
CA PHE A 562 19.33 30.64 -8.57
C PHE A 562 18.32 30.56 -7.41
N ALA A 563 17.71 31.70 -7.08
CA ALA A 563 16.56 31.78 -6.18
C ALA A 563 15.64 32.95 -6.61
N GLY A 564 14.38 32.67 -6.93
CA GLY A 564 13.46 33.68 -7.47
C GLY A 564 12.17 33.09 -8.04
N ASP A 565 11.44 33.83 -8.87
CA ASP A 565 10.25 33.31 -9.54
C ASP A 565 10.59 32.60 -10.86
N TYR A 566 9.61 31.92 -11.46
CA TYR A 566 9.79 31.18 -12.71
C TYR A 566 10.13 32.08 -13.92
N LYS A 567 9.68 33.34 -13.95
CA LYS A 567 9.96 34.26 -15.04
C LYS A 567 11.42 34.72 -15.01
N ASP A 568 11.96 34.90 -13.81
CA ASP A 568 13.36 35.25 -13.59
C ASP A 568 14.27 34.04 -13.83
N LEU A 569 13.83 32.82 -13.48
CA LEU A 569 14.57 31.60 -13.78
C LEU A 569 14.84 31.46 -15.28
N LYS A 570 13.85 31.71 -16.15
CA LYS A 570 14.03 31.62 -17.61
C LYS A 570 15.10 32.56 -18.18
N LYS A 571 15.42 33.65 -17.47
CA LYS A 571 16.46 34.61 -17.87
C LYS A 571 17.83 34.24 -17.29
N ALA A 572 17.89 33.32 -16.34
CA ALA A 572 19.12 32.91 -15.70
C ALA A 572 19.99 32.08 -16.66
N SER A 573 21.27 31.96 -16.30
CA SER A 573 22.25 31.11 -16.97
C SER A 573 22.53 29.87 -16.12
N THR A 574 21.48 29.12 -15.77
CA THR A 574 21.59 27.82 -15.10
C THR A 574 21.26 26.71 -16.09
N LEU A 575 21.77 25.50 -15.83
CA LEU A 575 21.51 24.34 -16.70
C LEU A 575 20.00 24.06 -16.83
N THR A 576 19.26 24.17 -15.72
CA THR A 576 17.80 24.02 -15.73
C THR A 576 17.13 25.09 -16.60
N SER A 577 17.56 26.36 -16.50
CA SER A 577 17.05 27.41 -17.39
C SER A 577 17.37 27.15 -18.86
N GLU A 578 18.52 26.55 -19.18
CA GLU A 578 18.89 26.26 -20.56
C GLU A 578 17.97 25.23 -21.21
N TYR A 579 17.60 24.17 -20.48
CA TYR A 579 16.58 23.20 -20.94
C TYR A 579 15.18 23.83 -21.01
N LEU A 580 14.75 24.57 -19.99
CA LEU A 580 13.42 25.23 -19.95
C LEU A 580 13.21 26.30 -21.03
N THR A 581 14.29 26.84 -21.59
CA THR A 581 14.24 27.83 -22.68
C THR A 581 14.52 27.24 -24.06
N GLY A 582 14.83 25.94 -24.14
CA GLY A 582 15.23 25.27 -25.38
C GLY A 582 16.61 25.68 -25.90
N ARG A 583 17.44 26.35 -25.07
CA ARG A 583 18.86 26.62 -25.39
C ARG A 583 19.66 25.31 -25.43
N LEU A 584 19.30 24.37 -24.56
CA LEU A 584 19.68 22.97 -24.63
C LEU A 584 18.41 22.13 -24.82
N GLU A 585 18.47 21.10 -25.67
CA GLU A 585 17.37 20.17 -25.85
C GLU A 585 17.88 18.74 -26.07
N ILE A 586 17.04 17.75 -25.76
CA ILE A 586 17.25 16.38 -26.17
C ILE A 586 16.73 16.25 -27.61
N GLU A 587 17.64 16.12 -28.57
CA GLU A 587 17.30 16.04 -30.00
C GLU A 587 16.52 14.75 -30.33
N VAL A 588 15.51 14.87 -31.22
CA VAL A 588 14.79 13.71 -31.75
C VAL A 588 15.68 12.95 -32.75
N PRO A 589 15.80 11.61 -32.64
CA PRO A 589 16.59 10.81 -33.57
C PRO A 589 16.14 10.97 -35.02
N LYS A 590 17.07 11.36 -35.92
CA LYS A 590 16.77 11.58 -37.36
C LYS A 590 16.39 10.31 -38.12
N LYS A 591 16.80 9.14 -37.63
CA LYS A 591 16.49 7.83 -38.21
C LYS A 591 16.15 6.86 -37.08
N ARG A 592 14.97 6.24 -37.15
CA ARG A 592 14.56 5.16 -36.24
C ARG A 592 15.01 3.80 -36.75
N ARG A 593 15.31 2.88 -35.83
CA ARG A 593 15.69 1.50 -36.17
C ARG A 593 14.50 0.74 -36.73
N LYS A 594 14.76 -0.17 -37.67
CA LYS A 594 13.75 -1.09 -38.20
C LYS A 594 13.95 -2.46 -37.59
N ALA A 595 12.94 -2.96 -36.89
CA ALA A 595 12.96 -4.28 -36.30
C ALA A 595 12.89 -5.38 -37.38
N LYS A 596 13.70 -6.42 -37.22
CA LYS A 596 13.65 -7.62 -38.05
C LYS A 596 12.83 -8.74 -37.40
N GLU A 597 12.79 -8.75 -36.08
CA GLU A 597 12.25 -9.81 -35.25
C GLU A 597 11.39 -9.18 -34.15
N TRP A 598 10.37 -9.91 -33.70
CA TRP A 598 9.34 -9.42 -32.81
C TRP A 598 9.04 -10.45 -31.72
N ILE A 599 8.51 -9.96 -30.60
CA ILE A 599 7.83 -10.77 -29.59
C ILE A 599 6.34 -10.59 -29.81
N HIS A 600 5.60 -11.69 -29.90
CA HIS A 600 4.15 -11.68 -30.08
C HIS A 600 3.47 -12.08 -28.77
N ILE A 601 2.75 -11.15 -28.15
CA ILE A 601 1.92 -11.39 -26.97
C ILE A 601 0.48 -11.55 -27.45
N LYS A 602 -0.17 -12.68 -27.14
CA LYS A 602 -1.55 -12.95 -27.55
C LYS A 602 -2.47 -13.15 -26.35
N GLY A 603 -3.66 -12.55 -26.43
CA GLY A 603 -4.77 -12.72 -25.50
C GLY A 603 -4.46 -12.33 -24.05
N ALA A 604 -3.70 -11.25 -23.82
CA ALA A 604 -3.34 -10.82 -22.48
C ALA A 604 -4.57 -10.33 -21.68
N ARG A 605 -4.87 -10.98 -20.54
CA ARG A 605 -6.08 -10.78 -19.72
C ARG A 605 -5.80 -10.62 -18.22
N GLN A 606 -4.55 -10.59 -17.81
CA GLN A 606 -4.19 -10.42 -16.41
C GLN A 606 -4.69 -9.05 -15.88
N ASN A 607 -5.21 -9.04 -14.65
CA ASN A 607 -5.80 -7.87 -13.98
C ASN A 607 -6.88 -7.14 -14.82
N ASN A 608 -6.59 -5.93 -15.31
CA ASN A 608 -7.54 -5.11 -16.05
C ASN A 608 -7.37 -5.19 -17.58
N LEU A 609 -6.40 -5.96 -18.10
CA LEU A 609 -6.15 -6.11 -19.54
C LEU A 609 -7.33 -6.79 -20.26
N LYS A 610 -7.71 -6.27 -21.43
CA LYS A 610 -8.94 -6.63 -22.16
C LYS A 610 -8.71 -7.64 -23.28
N ASN A 611 -8.00 -8.74 -22.99
CA ASN A 611 -7.68 -9.76 -23.99
C ASN A 611 -6.93 -9.17 -25.20
N ILE A 612 -5.84 -8.47 -24.93
CA ILE A 612 -5.10 -7.71 -25.95
C ILE A 612 -4.01 -8.55 -26.63
N ASP A 613 -3.81 -8.29 -27.92
CA ASP A 613 -2.70 -8.79 -28.71
C ASP A 613 -1.71 -7.64 -28.96
N VAL A 614 -0.43 -7.85 -28.68
CA VAL A 614 0.62 -6.82 -28.78
C VAL A 614 1.90 -7.42 -29.34
N ASP A 615 2.45 -6.76 -30.36
CA ASP A 615 3.74 -7.09 -30.93
C ASP A 615 4.82 -6.12 -30.45
N VAL A 616 5.92 -6.64 -29.93
CA VAL A 616 7.04 -5.86 -29.38
C VAL A 616 8.29 -6.07 -30.25
N PRO A 617 8.85 -5.01 -30.88
CA PRO A 617 10.03 -5.17 -31.72
C PRO A 617 11.31 -5.40 -30.91
N LEU A 618 12.22 -6.21 -31.46
CA LEU A 618 13.54 -6.48 -30.87
C LEU A 618 14.63 -5.58 -31.45
N GLU A 619 15.76 -5.52 -30.74
CA GLU A 619 16.96 -4.73 -31.09
C GLU A 619 16.67 -3.24 -31.32
N SER A 620 15.70 -2.71 -30.58
CA SER A 620 15.24 -1.33 -30.67
C SER A 620 14.87 -0.79 -29.29
N LEU A 621 14.73 0.54 -29.18
CA LEU A 621 14.18 1.18 -27.98
C LEU A 621 12.65 1.18 -28.06
N VAL A 622 12.00 0.32 -27.28
CA VAL A 622 10.54 0.28 -27.18
C VAL A 622 10.09 1.00 -25.92
N VAL A 623 9.14 1.92 -26.04
CA VAL A 623 8.54 2.60 -24.89
C VAL A 623 7.08 2.17 -24.73
N ILE A 624 6.70 1.79 -23.51
CA ILE A 624 5.31 1.52 -23.14
C ILE A 624 4.78 2.71 -22.35
N SER A 625 3.81 3.40 -22.93
CA SER A 625 3.18 4.62 -22.38
C SER A 625 1.73 4.38 -21.98
N GLY A 626 1.08 5.45 -21.49
CA GLY A 626 -0.33 5.48 -21.09
C GLY A 626 -0.54 5.87 -19.63
N VAL A 627 -1.78 6.15 -19.22
CA VAL A 627 -2.08 6.68 -17.87
C VAL A 627 -1.75 5.71 -16.72
N SER A 628 -1.56 6.23 -15.50
CA SER A 628 -1.30 5.40 -14.31
C SER A 628 -2.46 4.41 -14.09
N GLY A 629 -2.17 3.14 -13.82
CA GLY A 629 -3.20 2.10 -13.68
C GLY A 629 -3.83 1.59 -14.99
N SER A 630 -3.32 1.97 -16.18
CA SER A 630 -3.86 1.48 -17.46
C SER A 630 -3.54 0.01 -17.76
N GLY A 631 -2.53 -0.59 -17.09
CA GLY A 631 -2.13 -1.99 -17.28
C GLY A 631 -0.70 -2.22 -17.78
N LYS A 632 0.10 -1.14 -17.96
CA LYS A 632 1.49 -1.20 -18.45
C LYS A 632 2.37 -2.21 -17.69
N SER A 633 2.43 -2.10 -16.37
CA SER A 633 3.24 -2.98 -15.53
C SER A 633 2.70 -4.42 -15.54
N THR A 634 1.40 -4.62 -15.68
CA THR A 634 0.81 -5.95 -15.81
C THR A 634 1.23 -6.62 -17.13
N LEU A 635 1.15 -5.90 -18.26
CA LEU A 635 1.60 -6.42 -19.55
C LEU A 635 3.09 -6.79 -19.54
N MET A 636 3.93 -5.90 -18.99
CA MET A 636 5.37 -6.04 -19.07
C MET A 636 5.99 -6.94 -17.99
N LYS A 637 5.61 -6.76 -16.72
CA LYS A 637 6.19 -7.49 -15.60
C LYS A 637 5.46 -8.82 -15.37
N GLU A 638 4.13 -8.79 -15.30
CA GLU A 638 3.36 -9.98 -14.91
C GLU A 638 3.16 -10.98 -16.05
N ILE A 639 3.06 -10.50 -17.30
CA ILE A 639 2.89 -11.35 -18.48
C ILE A 639 4.24 -11.56 -19.19
N LEU A 640 4.80 -10.52 -19.83
CA LEU A 640 5.96 -10.69 -20.72
C LEU A 640 7.19 -11.22 -19.98
N THR A 641 7.59 -10.56 -18.89
CA THR A 641 8.79 -10.96 -18.13
C THR A 641 8.66 -12.37 -17.58
N ASN A 642 7.56 -12.63 -16.86
CA ASN A 642 7.34 -13.92 -16.22
C ASN A 642 7.26 -15.08 -17.23
N ASP A 643 6.57 -14.90 -18.36
CA ASP A 643 6.48 -15.96 -19.36
C ASP A 643 7.85 -16.27 -19.96
N ILE A 644 8.62 -15.26 -20.35
CA ILE A 644 9.97 -15.47 -20.90
C ILE A 644 10.86 -16.17 -19.87
N GLN A 645 10.80 -15.77 -18.59
CA GLN A 645 11.55 -16.44 -17.52
C GLN A 645 11.12 -17.92 -17.35
N ILE A 646 9.82 -18.22 -17.42
CA ILE A 646 9.31 -19.60 -17.38
C ILE A 646 9.83 -20.39 -18.58
N GLN A 647 9.76 -19.84 -19.79
CA GLN A 647 10.24 -20.51 -21.01
C GLN A 647 11.76 -20.73 -21.05
N LEU A 648 12.53 -19.87 -20.36
CA LEU A 648 13.98 -19.99 -20.19
C LEU A 648 14.38 -20.85 -18.97
N GLY A 649 13.42 -21.32 -18.18
CA GLY A 649 13.68 -22.16 -17.00
C GLY A 649 14.19 -21.41 -15.77
N MET A 650 14.02 -20.08 -15.71
CA MET A 650 14.43 -19.21 -14.60
C MET A 650 13.39 -19.17 -13.46
N GLY A 651 12.21 -19.77 -13.67
CA GLY A 651 11.07 -19.71 -12.75
C GLY A 651 10.22 -18.46 -12.96
N GLY A 652 8.99 -18.44 -12.44
CA GLY A 652 8.07 -17.32 -12.59
C GLY A 652 6.62 -17.73 -12.30
N LYS A 653 5.74 -16.75 -12.07
CA LYS A 653 4.29 -17.00 -11.92
C LYS A 653 3.60 -16.74 -13.25
N LYS A 654 2.87 -17.73 -13.76
CA LYS A 654 2.13 -17.61 -15.03
C LYS A 654 0.94 -16.65 -14.84
N GLY A 655 0.89 -15.57 -15.62
CA GLY A 655 -0.29 -14.69 -15.73
C GLY A 655 -1.38 -15.27 -16.64
N ASP A 656 -2.51 -14.58 -16.76
CA ASP A 656 -3.58 -14.92 -17.71
C ASP A 656 -3.33 -14.34 -19.11
N TYR A 657 -2.94 -15.19 -20.05
CA TYR A 657 -2.72 -14.89 -21.47
C TYR A 657 -2.77 -16.17 -22.32
N ASP A 658 -2.85 -16.05 -23.65
CA ASP A 658 -2.89 -17.19 -24.57
C ASP A 658 -1.49 -17.72 -24.89
N SER A 659 -0.62 -16.86 -25.44
CA SER A 659 0.78 -17.21 -25.73
C SER A 659 1.69 -15.98 -25.72
N VAL A 660 2.97 -16.20 -25.44
CA VAL A 660 4.06 -15.24 -25.70
C VAL A 660 5.10 -15.96 -26.57
N GLU A 661 5.25 -15.53 -27.81
CA GLU A 661 6.15 -16.13 -28.80
C GLU A 661 7.34 -15.20 -29.04
N PHE A 662 8.56 -15.73 -28.92
CA PHE A 662 9.79 -14.95 -29.15
C PHE A 662 10.92 -15.81 -29.74
N PRO A 663 11.86 -15.20 -30.49
CA PRO A 663 12.99 -15.92 -31.08
C PRO A 663 14.02 -16.31 -30.01
N LYS A 664 13.93 -17.56 -29.52
CA LYS A 664 14.85 -18.16 -28.52
C LYS A 664 16.34 -18.17 -28.92
N LYS A 665 16.63 -18.00 -30.22
CA LYS A 665 18.01 -17.86 -30.70
C LYS A 665 18.62 -16.51 -30.35
N LEU A 666 17.80 -15.47 -30.27
CA LEU A 666 18.21 -14.10 -29.96
C LEU A 666 18.16 -13.85 -28.45
N ILE A 667 17.02 -14.11 -27.81
CA ILE A 667 16.84 -13.83 -26.38
C ILE A 667 17.19 -15.08 -25.58
N LYS A 668 18.31 -15.03 -24.86
CA LYS A 668 18.74 -16.10 -23.95
C LYS A 668 18.61 -15.73 -22.48
N ASN A 669 18.64 -14.44 -22.18
CA ASN A 669 18.47 -13.89 -20.85
C ASN A 669 17.45 -12.74 -20.88
N ILE A 670 16.80 -12.52 -19.75
CA ILE A 670 15.89 -11.40 -19.52
C ILE A 670 16.22 -10.78 -18.17
N GLU A 671 16.25 -9.45 -18.12
CA GLU A 671 16.57 -8.70 -16.92
C GLU A 671 15.53 -7.61 -16.71
N LEU A 672 14.77 -7.72 -15.62
CA LEU A 672 13.84 -6.69 -15.17
C LEU A 672 14.58 -5.76 -14.22
N ILE A 673 14.70 -4.50 -14.62
CA ILE A 673 15.39 -3.46 -13.85
C ILE A 673 14.34 -2.48 -13.31
N ASP A 674 13.85 -2.81 -12.13
CA ASP A 674 12.89 -2.02 -11.37
C ASP A 674 13.56 -1.09 -10.34
N GLN A 675 12.73 -0.25 -9.70
CA GLN A 675 13.13 0.66 -8.63
C GLN A 675 13.34 -0.03 -7.27
N ASN A 676 13.23 -1.36 -7.20
CA ASN A 676 13.49 -2.06 -5.96
C ASN A 676 14.98 -1.91 -5.58
N PRO A 677 15.30 -1.70 -4.28
CA PRO A 677 16.67 -1.53 -3.83
C PRO A 677 17.55 -2.70 -4.30
N ILE A 678 18.76 -2.40 -4.80
CA ILE A 678 19.71 -3.42 -5.30
C ILE A 678 19.99 -4.48 -4.24
N GLY A 679 20.06 -4.06 -2.97
CA GLY A 679 20.23 -4.94 -1.82
C GLY A 679 19.57 -4.34 -0.59
N LYS A 680 18.84 -5.17 0.16
CA LYS A 680 18.31 -4.80 1.49
C LYS A 680 19.39 -4.77 2.56
N SER A 681 20.57 -5.34 2.27
CA SER A 681 21.69 -5.35 3.19
C SER A 681 22.51 -4.08 3.00
N SER A 682 22.79 -3.41 4.12
CA SER A 682 23.67 -2.25 4.23
C SER A 682 25.10 -2.51 3.74
N ARG A 683 25.46 -3.78 3.51
CA ARG A 683 26.75 -4.28 2.99
C ARG A 683 26.91 -4.26 1.48
N SER A 684 25.82 -4.08 0.74
CA SER A 684 25.89 -3.87 -0.70
C SER A 684 26.25 -2.42 -0.97
N ASN A 685 27.12 -2.17 -1.94
CA ASN A 685 27.47 -0.84 -2.41
C ASN A 685 27.88 -0.86 -3.90
N PRO A 686 28.01 0.30 -4.58
CA PRO A 686 28.32 0.35 -6.01
C PRO A 686 29.60 -0.42 -6.39
N VAL A 687 30.67 -0.30 -5.59
CA VAL A 687 31.98 -0.90 -5.90
C VAL A 687 32.00 -2.43 -5.76
N THR A 688 31.24 -2.97 -4.79
CA THR A 688 31.06 -4.43 -4.66
C THR A 688 30.18 -4.99 -5.76
N TYR A 689 29.15 -4.25 -6.19
CA TYR A 689 28.23 -4.69 -7.24
C TYR A 689 28.93 -4.86 -8.59
N LEU A 690 29.83 -3.94 -8.94
CA LEU A 690 30.65 -4.00 -10.17
C LEU A 690 31.83 -4.97 -10.08
N LYS A 691 32.05 -5.59 -8.92
CA LYS A 691 33.24 -6.40 -8.61
C LYS A 691 34.55 -5.65 -8.85
N ALA A 692 34.54 -4.32 -8.74
CA ALA A 692 35.75 -3.50 -8.74
C ALA A 692 36.46 -3.60 -7.38
N TYR A 693 35.69 -3.84 -6.31
CA TYR A 693 36.24 -3.96 -4.96
C TYR A 693 37.21 -5.12 -4.79
N ASP A 694 37.05 -6.20 -5.56
CA ASP A 694 37.96 -7.34 -5.51
C ASP A 694 39.37 -6.93 -5.96
N ASP A 695 39.47 -6.16 -7.05
CA ASP A 695 40.75 -5.64 -7.54
C ASP A 695 41.36 -4.62 -6.59
N ILE A 696 40.54 -3.76 -5.97
CA ILE A 696 41.01 -2.81 -4.94
C ILE A 696 41.57 -3.56 -3.72
N ARG A 697 40.87 -4.60 -3.24
CA ARG A 697 41.36 -5.39 -2.10
C ARG A 697 42.65 -6.15 -2.42
N ASP A 698 42.77 -6.64 -3.65
CA ASP A 698 43.99 -7.28 -4.14
C ASP A 698 45.16 -6.28 -4.24
N LEU A 699 44.89 -5.04 -4.65
CA LEU A 699 45.86 -3.94 -4.66
C LEU A 699 46.39 -3.62 -3.25
N PHE A 700 45.50 -3.51 -2.26
CA PHE A 700 45.89 -3.25 -0.87
C PHE A 700 46.68 -4.41 -0.25
N ALA A 701 46.32 -5.66 -0.57
CA ALA A 701 47.07 -6.84 -0.10
C ALA A 701 48.48 -6.94 -0.70
N LYS A 702 48.76 -6.26 -1.82
CA LYS A 702 50.09 -6.23 -2.44
C LYS A 702 51.04 -5.22 -1.82
N GLN A 703 50.54 -4.29 -0.98
CA GLN A 703 51.35 -3.24 -0.36
C GLN A 703 52.41 -3.83 0.59
N LYS A 704 53.53 -3.13 0.75
CA LYS A 704 54.67 -3.62 1.55
C LYS A 704 54.26 -3.91 3.00
N VAL A 705 53.52 -3.00 3.63
CA VAL A 705 53.02 -3.14 5.01
C VAL A 705 52.08 -4.33 5.13
N ALA A 706 51.14 -4.49 4.19
CA ALA A 706 50.21 -5.61 4.16
C ALA A 706 50.92 -6.96 4.05
N LYS A 707 51.95 -7.06 3.19
CA LYS A 707 52.77 -8.28 3.04
C LYS A 707 53.56 -8.62 4.31
N MET A 708 54.12 -7.62 4.98
CA MET A 708 54.87 -7.83 6.24
C MET A 708 53.95 -8.33 7.36
N MET A 709 52.73 -7.80 7.45
CA MET A 709 51.74 -8.21 8.45
C MET A 709 50.95 -9.47 8.07
N GLY A 710 51.20 -10.05 6.88
CA GLY A 710 50.49 -11.25 6.40
C GLY A 710 49.02 -11.00 6.01
N TYR A 711 48.63 -9.75 5.75
CA TYR A 711 47.28 -9.40 5.36
C TYR A 711 46.95 -9.82 3.92
N LYS A 712 45.95 -10.69 3.81
CA LYS A 712 45.31 -11.13 2.57
C LYS A 712 44.15 -10.20 2.14
N PRO A 713 43.67 -10.24 0.87
CA PRO A 713 42.55 -9.42 0.39
C PRO A 713 41.26 -9.51 1.21
N LYS A 714 41.04 -10.61 1.94
CA LYS A 714 39.90 -10.76 2.85
C LYS A 714 39.90 -9.79 4.04
N HIS A 715 41.08 -9.32 4.49
CA HIS A 715 41.17 -8.40 5.64
C HIS A 715 40.76 -6.98 5.26
N PHE A 716 40.90 -6.62 3.99
CA PHE A 716 40.42 -5.35 3.43
C PHE A 716 38.94 -5.42 3.02
N SER A 717 38.17 -6.39 3.53
CA SER A 717 36.74 -6.51 3.27
C SER A 717 35.95 -6.20 4.54
N PHE A 718 35.06 -5.22 4.48
CA PHE A 718 34.16 -4.91 5.61
C PHE A 718 33.07 -6.01 5.81
N ASN A 719 32.92 -6.93 4.86
CA ASN A 719 31.90 -7.99 4.90
C ASN A 719 32.35 -9.25 5.66
N VAL A 720 33.65 -9.42 5.89
CA VAL A 720 34.24 -10.66 6.40
C VAL A 720 34.98 -10.40 7.71
N ASP A 721 34.94 -11.36 8.63
CA ASP A 721 35.71 -11.29 9.86
C ASP A 721 37.22 -11.30 9.60
N GLY A 722 37.95 -10.51 10.38
CA GLY A 722 39.39 -10.32 10.24
C GLY A 722 39.75 -8.85 10.41
N GLY A 723 39.50 -8.04 9.38
CA GLY A 723 39.89 -6.62 9.37
C GLY A 723 38.76 -5.60 9.59
N ARG A 724 37.49 -6.02 9.51
CA ARG A 724 36.35 -5.15 9.80
C ARG A 724 36.24 -4.80 11.29
N CYS A 725 35.59 -3.69 11.61
CA CYS A 725 35.25 -3.34 13.00
C CYS A 725 34.28 -4.38 13.60
N ASP A 726 34.58 -4.87 14.80
CA ASP A 726 33.81 -5.93 15.46
C ASP A 726 32.47 -5.42 16.03
N GLU A 727 32.42 -4.15 16.46
CA GLU A 727 31.23 -3.53 17.08
C GLU A 727 30.10 -3.35 16.05
N CYS A 728 30.35 -2.55 15.01
CA CYS A 728 29.38 -2.34 13.93
C CYS A 728 29.39 -3.47 12.90
N LYS A 729 30.18 -4.53 13.08
CA LYS A 729 30.36 -5.66 12.14
C LYS A 729 30.61 -5.22 10.68
N GLY A 730 31.34 -4.13 10.51
CA GLY A 730 31.67 -3.54 9.19
C GLY A 730 30.62 -2.61 8.58
N GLU A 731 29.52 -2.29 9.26
CA GLU A 731 28.52 -1.33 8.74
C GLU A 731 28.99 0.13 8.84
N GLY A 732 29.76 0.46 9.88
CA GLY A 732 30.19 1.83 10.21
C GLY A 732 29.16 2.61 11.04
N VAL A 733 27.92 2.12 11.10
CA VAL A 733 26.81 2.65 11.89
C VAL A 733 26.19 1.56 12.77
N ILE A 734 25.42 1.99 13.77
CA ILE A 734 24.65 1.14 14.69
C ILE A 734 23.19 1.57 14.60
N ASN A 735 22.30 0.62 14.28
CA ASN A 735 20.87 0.89 14.17
C ASN A 735 20.20 0.73 15.54
N VAL A 736 19.55 1.79 16.00
CA VAL A 736 18.81 1.83 17.25
C VAL A 736 17.32 1.86 16.94
N SER A 737 16.61 0.80 17.34
CA SER A 737 15.17 0.73 17.12
C SER A 737 14.41 1.64 18.08
N MET A 738 13.55 2.49 17.53
CA MET A 738 12.77 3.49 18.28
C MET A 738 11.30 3.06 18.38
N GLN A 739 10.62 3.38 19.48
CA GLN A 739 9.23 2.95 19.68
C GLN A 739 8.19 3.79 18.91
N PHE A 740 8.44 5.08 18.72
CA PHE A 740 7.48 6.04 18.14
C PHE A 740 8.02 6.80 16.92
N MET A 741 9.25 6.49 16.50
CA MET A 741 9.93 7.13 15.38
C MET A 741 10.52 6.06 14.47
N ALA A 742 10.91 6.45 13.27
CA ALA A 742 11.75 5.59 12.44
C ALA A 742 13.03 5.22 13.19
N ASP A 743 13.52 4.00 12.97
CA ASP A 743 14.80 3.54 13.49
C ASP A 743 15.90 4.53 13.08
N ILE A 744 16.80 4.80 14.03
CA ILE A 744 17.87 5.78 13.87
C ILE A 744 19.17 5.04 13.63
N GLU A 745 19.96 5.50 12.66
CA GLU A 745 21.33 5.05 12.44
C GLU A 745 22.27 6.02 13.16
N LEU A 746 23.09 5.51 14.10
CA LEU A 746 24.12 6.29 14.79
C LEU A 746 25.49 5.88 14.28
N GLU A 747 26.41 6.83 14.15
CA GLU A 747 27.80 6.53 13.83
C GLU A 747 28.42 5.60 14.89
N CYS A 748 29.18 4.60 14.47
CA CYS A 748 29.84 3.68 15.39
C CYS A 748 30.94 4.40 16.19
N GLU A 749 30.79 4.45 17.52
CA GLU A 749 31.75 5.12 18.41
C GLU A 749 33.17 4.53 18.36
N VAL A 750 33.30 3.23 18.02
CA VAL A 750 34.58 2.51 18.01
C VAL A 750 35.39 2.82 16.76
N CYS A 751 34.79 2.71 15.57
CA CYS A 751 35.50 2.92 14.31
C CYS A 751 35.28 4.29 13.69
N LYS A 752 34.37 5.11 14.24
CA LYS A 752 34.01 6.43 13.72
C LYS A 752 33.68 6.38 12.22
N GLY A 753 32.75 5.50 11.87
CA GLY A 753 32.29 5.33 10.49
C GLY A 753 33.27 4.60 9.54
N THR A 754 34.53 4.41 9.90
CA THR A 754 35.56 3.84 8.98
C THR A 754 35.35 2.38 8.60
N ARG A 755 34.50 1.63 9.32
CA ARG A 755 34.16 0.20 9.10
C ARG A 755 35.29 -0.80 9.36
N PHE A 756 36.53 -0.37 9.60
CA PHE A 756 37.69 -1.24 9.78
C PHE A 756 38.35 -1.08 11.15
N LYS A 757 39.23 -2.02 11.49
CA LYS A 757 40.14 -1.91 12.64
C LYS A 757 41.28 -0.94 12.30
N ASN A 758 41.80 -0.25 13.32
CA ASN A 758 42.89 0.72 13.14
C ASN A 758 44.12 0.14 12.43
N GLU A 759 44.50 -1.11 12.75
CA GLU A 759 45.62 -1.81 12.12
C GLU A 759 45.49 -1.97 10.60
N ILE A 760 44.25 -2.09 10.09
CA ILE A 760 43.99 -2.19 8.64
C ILE A 760 44.13 -0.82 7.98
N LEU A 761 43.77 0.25 8.68
CA LEU A 761 43.85 1.63 8.19
C LEU A 761 45.30 2.15 8.10
N GLU A 762 46.26 1.47 8.73
CA GLU A 762 47.69 1.76 8.57
C GLU A 762 48.23 1.39 7.18
N VAL A 763 47.57 0.46 6.47
CA VAL A 763 47.96 0.10 5.11
C VAL A 763 47.48 1.17 4.15
N ARG A 764 48.43 1.82 3.48
CA ARG A 764 48.16 2.92 2.52
C ARG A 764 48.61 2.56 1.11
N PHE A 765 47.88 3.11 0.15
CA PHE A 765 48.24 3.19 -1.27
C PHE A 765 48.16 4.66 -1.67
N ASP A 766 49.28 5.22 -2.13
CA ASP A 766 49.42 6.64 -2.47
C ASP A 766 48.83 7.56 -1.37
N GLU A 767 49.35 7.40 -0.14
CA GLU A 767 48.92 8.08 1.09
C GLU A 767 47.48 7.84 1.59
N LYS A 768 46.66 7.07 0.86
CA LYS A 768 45.26 6.81 1.22
C LYS A 768 45.04 5.38 1.71
N ASN A 769 44.27 5.24 2.79
CA ASN A 769 43.89 3.93 3.33
C ASN A 769 42.61 3.39 2.65
N ILE A 770 42.23 2.15 2.96
CA ILE A 770 41.06 1.51 2.32
C ILE A 770 39.73 2.22 2.61
N SER A 771 39.59 2.83 3.80
CA SER A 771 38.42 3.64 4.13
C SER A 771 38.39 4.92 3.30
N ASP A 772 39.53 5.59 3.13
CA ASP A 772 39.62 6.81 2.30
C ASP A 772 39.19 6.53 0.86
N ILE A 773 39.63 5.40 0.27
CA ILE A 773 39.21 4.96 -1.07
C ILE A 773 37.70 4.76 -1.13
N LEU A 774 37.10 4.15 -0.10
CA LEU A 774 35.65 3.92 -0.07
C LEU A 774 34.83 5.21 0.09
N HIS A 775 35.41 6.26 0.65
CA HIS A 775 34.75 7.57 0.78
C HIS A 775 34.93 8.49 -0.44
N MET A 776 35.81 8.11 -1.39
CA MET A 776 35.91 8.83 -2.66
C MET A 776 34.63 8.69 -3.47
N THR A 777 34.27 9.76 -4.17
CA THR A 777 33.32 9.72 -5.27
C THR A 777 33.88 8.89 -6.43
N VAL A 778 33.00 8.41 -7.32
CA VAL A 778 33.41 7.69 -8.53
C VAL A 778 34.34 8.55 -9.39
N ASP A 779 34.05 9.84 -9.53
CA ASP A 779 34.88 10.76 -10.33
C ASP A 779 36.29 10.91 -9.74
N GLU A 780 36.39 11.15 -8.43
CA GLU A 780 37.68 11.22 -7.72
C GLU A 780 38.45 9.90 -7.82
N ALA A 781 37.76 8.77 -7.68
CA ALA A 781 38.38 7.45 -7.77
C ALA A 781 38.91 7.16 -9.19
N LEU A 782 38.18 7.56 -10.23
CA LEU A 782 38.63 7.40 -11.62
C LEU A 782 39.89 8.20 -11.91
N GLU A 783 39.97 9.44 -11.44
CA GLU A 783 41.17 10.27 -11.56
C GLU A 783 42.33 9.66 -10.75
N PHE A 784 42.09 9.31 -9.49
CA PHE A 784 43.09 8.72 -8.59
C PHE A 784 43.68 7.40 -9.12
N PHE A 785 42.85 6.47 -9.61
CA PHE A 785 43.33 5.19 -10.14
C PHE A 785 43.99 5.35 -11.51
N LYS A 786 43.59 6.35 -12.31
CA LYS A 786 44.23 6.65 -13.59
C LYS A 786 45.63 7.22 -13.38
N ASP A 787 45.80 8.16 -12.46
CA ASP A 787 47.11 8.76 -12.13
C ASP A 787 48.08 7.71 -11.56
N ASN A 788 47.53 6.71 -10.86
CA ASN A 788 48.26 5.60 -10.30
C ASN A 788 48.38 4.37 -11.23
N ASN A 789 48.02 4.48 -12.51
CA ASN A 789 48.14 3.43 -13.55
C ASN A 789 47.37 2.12 -13.28
N GLU A 790 46.22 2.17 -12.61
CA GLU A 790 45.35 1.02 -12.33
C GLU A 790 44.18 0.89 -13.33
N ASP A 791 44.52 0.71 -14.62
CA ASP A 791 43.57 0.71 -15.75
C ASP A 791 42.42 -0.31 -15.60
N LYS A 792 42.69 -1.45 -14.96
CA LYS A 792 41.67 -2.49 -14.73
C LYS A 792 40.55 -1.99 -13.82
N ILE A 793 40.89 -1.21 -12.79
CA ILE A 793 39.92 -0.63 -11.86
C ILE A 793 39.17 0.50 -12.57
N VAL A 794 39.88 1.36 -13.30
CA VAL A 794 39.30 2.46 -14.09
C VAL A 794 38.26 1.94 -15.09
N THR A 795 38.57 0.86 -15.80
CA THR A 795 37.65 0.25 -16.78
C THR A 795 36.36 -0.25 -16.14
N LYS A 796 36.43 -0.78 -14.92
CA LYS A 796 35.25 -1.26 -14.19
C LYS A 796 34.42 -0.14 -13.57
N LEU A 797 35.04 0.97 -13.18
CA LEU A 797 34.36 2.11 -12.55
C LEU A 797 33.78 3.09 -13.58
N ARG A 798 34.38 3.21 -14.77
CA ARG A 798 33.98 4.19 -15.79
C ARG A 798 32.49 4.13 -16.15
N PRO A 799 31.86 2.94 -16.28
CA PRO A 799 30.43 2.89 -16.57
C PRO A 799 29.54 3.57 -15.53
N LEU A 800 29.96 3.69 -14.26
CA LEU A 800 29.20 4.48 -13.27
C LEU A 800 29.17 5.96 -13.61
N GLN A 801 30.30 6.53 -14.04
CA GLN A 801 30.36 7.91 -14.48
C GLN A 801 29.52 8.12 -15.75
N GLU A 802 29.58 7.20 -16.71
CA GLU A 802 28.85 7.27 -17.98
C GLU A 802 27.33 7.24 -17.79
N VAL A 803 26.82 6.50 -16.80
CA VAL A 803 25.38 6.49 -16.44
C VAL A 803 24.99 7.68 -15.54
N GLY A 804 25.92 8.61 -15.26
CA GLY A 804 25.65 9.81 -14.48
C GLY A 804 25.78 9.66 -12.96
N LEU A 805 26.45 8.61 -12.47
CA LEU A 805 26.67 8.34 -11.05
C LEU A 805 28.08 8.70 -10.56
N GLY A 806 28.75 9.64 -11.24
CA GLY A 806 30.09 10.12 -10.89
C GLY A 806 30.21 10.65 -9.44
N TYR A 807 29.10 11.18 -8.91
CA TYR A 807 29.03 11.76 -7.58
C TYR A 807 28.88 10.75 -6.42
N LEU A 808 28.51 9.49 -6.69
CA LEU A 808 28.30 8.52 -5.63
C LEU A 808 29.63 8.13 -4.99
N GLN A 809 29.64 7.93 -3.67
CA GLN A 809 30.82 7.36 -3.02
C GLN A 809 30.92 5.86 -3.31
N LEU A 810 32.13 5.35 -3.52
CA LEU A 810 32.36 3.93 -3.81
C LEU A 810 31.78 3.00 -2.74
N GLY A 811 31.91 3.39 -1.47
CA GLY A 811 31.48 2.66 -0.29
C GLY A 811 30.05 2.97 0.18
N GLN A 812 29.32 3.87 -0.51
CA GLN A 812 27.97 4.27 -0.13
C GLN A 812 27.03 3.07 -0.08
N SER A 813 26.24 2.97 0.99
CA SER A 813 25.36 1.81 1.16
C SER A 813 24.23 1.79 0.13
N SER A 814 23.97 0.62 -0.46
CA SER A 814 22.88 0.44 -1.44
C SER A 814 21.49 0.74 -0.88
N SER A 815 21.30 0.72 0.44
CA SER A 815 20.03 1.10 1.09
C SER A 815 19.79 2.61 1.11
N THR A 816 20.86 3.40 0.99
CA THR A 816 20.80 4.88 0.93
C THR A 816 20.66 5.41 -0.49
N LEU A 817 20.79 4.54 -1.50
CA LEU A 817 20.59 4.92 -2.90
C LEU A 817 19.09 5.09 -3.18
N SER A 818 18.75 6.13 -3.93
CA SER A 818 17.44 6.28 -4.55
C SER A 818 17.14 5.12 -5.53
N GLY A 819 15.87 4.90 -5.83
CA GLY A 819 15.46 3.88 -6.81
C GLY A 819 16.12 4.07 -8.18
N GLY A 820 16.22 5.31 -8.66
CA GLY A 820 16.88 5.65 -9.92
C GLY A 820 18.41 5.48 -9.88
N GLU A 821 19.07 5.78 -8.77
CA GLU A 821 20.51 5.46 -8.60
C GLU A 821 20.73 3.95 -8.60
N ALA A 822 19.88 3.21 -7.88
CA ALA A 822 19.95 1.77 -7.81
C ALA A 822 19.85 1.12 -9.21
N GLN A 823 18.93 1.62 -10.02
CA GLN A 823 18.73 1.19 -11.40
C GLN A 823 19.95 1.49 -12.30
N ARG A 824 20.53 2.68 -12.16
CA ARG A 824 21.73 3.10 -12.91
C ARG A 824 22.98 2.30 -12.54
N VAL A 825 23.15 1.91 -11.27
CA VAL A 825 24.23 0.97 -10.87
C VAL A 825 24.04 -0.41 -11.52
N LYS A 826 22.80 -0.92 -11.56
CA LYS A 826 22.48 -2.16 -12.29
C LYS A 826 22.85 -2.02 -13.77
N LEU A 827 22.44 -0.93 -14.43
CA LEU A 827 22.78 -0.62 -15.82
C LEU A 827 24.29 -0.60 -16.07
N ALA A 828 25.07 0.10 -15.23
CA ALA A 828 26.53 0.16 -15.33
C ALA A 828 27.17 -1.23 -15.28
N SER A 829 26.64 -2.15 -14.46
CA SER A 829 27.16 -3.53 -14.36
C SER A 829 27.03 -4.35 -15.64
N PHE A 830 26.04 -4.04 -16.48
CA PHE A 830 25.87 -4.69 -17.78
C PHE A 830 26.79 -4.09 -18.83
N LEU A 831 27.00 -2.77 -18.79
CA LEU A 831 27.97 -2.10 -19.65
C LEU A 831 29.41 -2.62 -19.42
N VAL A 832 29.79 -2.91 -18.17
CA VAL A 832 31.09 -3.54 -17.83
C VAL A 832 31.28 -4.91 -18.48
N LYS A 833 30.21 -5.69 -18.69
CA LYS A 833 30.30 -7.03 -19.28
C LYS A 833 30.66 -6.99 -20.78
N GLY A 834 30.46 -5.86 -21.45
CA GLY A 834 30.79 -5.65 -22.85
C GLY A 834 29.93 -6.48 -23.82
N VAL A 835 30.44 -6.70 -25.04
CA VAL A 835 29.74 -7.49 -26.06
C VAL A 835 29.68 -8.96 -25.65
N THR A 836 28.49 -9.44 -25.30
CA THR A 836 28.24 -10.86 -25.04
C THR A 836 27.70 -11.57 -26.29
N THR A 837 28.02 -12.87 -26.42
CA THR A 837 27.43 -13.75 -27.44
C THR A 837 25.94 -13.96 -27.22
N ASP A 838 25.51 -13.93 -25.96
CA ASP A 838 24.13 -14.11 -25.56
C ASP A 838 23.46 -12.75 -25.41
N LYS A 839 22.41 -12.49 -26.20
CA LYS A 839 21.66 -11.23 -26.10
C LYS A 839 20.64 -11.32 -24.97
N THR A 840 20.31 -10.14 -24.45
CA THR A 840 19.49 -9.97 -23.25
C THR A 840 18.37 -9.00 -23.59
N LEU A 841 17.17 -9.34 -23.13
CA LEU A 841 16.04 -8.42 -23.14
C LEU A 841 16.03 -7.67 -21.82
N PHE A 842 16.24 -6.35 -21.87
CA PHE A 842 16.14 -5.48 -20.71
C PHE A 842 14.77 -4.83 -20.65
N ILE A 843 14.17 -4.85 -19.47
CA ILE A 843 12.91 -4.16 -19.19
C ILE A 843 13.17 -3.18 -18.06
N PHE A 844 13.07 -1.89 -18.35
CA PHE A 844 13.23 -0.81 -17.39
C PHE A 844 11.84 -0.30 -16.97
N ASP A 845 11.64 -0.20 -15.67
CA ASP A 845 10.44 0.39 -15.10
C ASP A 845 10.75 1.83 -14.65
N GLU A 846 10.14 2.79 -15.34
CA GLU A 846 10.22 4.23 -15.09
C GLU A 846 11.64 4.77 -14.81
N PRO A 847 12.61 4.61 -15.74
CA PRO A 847 14.00 4.90 -15.45
C PRO A 847 14.37 6.39 -15.41
N SER A 848 13.50 7.28 -15.88
CA SER A 848 13.68 8.73 -15.71
C SER A 848 13.21 9.25 -14.35
N THR A 849 12.74 8.38 -13.47
CA THR A 849 12.31 8.77 -12.12
C THR A 849 13.41 9.51 -11.39
N GLY A 850 13.11 10.75 -10.97
CA GLY A 850 14.02 11.65 -10.26
C GLY A 850 15.22 12.14 -11.05
N LEU A 851 15.16 12.08 -12.38
CA LEU A 851 16.22 12.60 -13.24
C LEU A 851 15.89 14.01 -13.74
N HIS A 852 16.88 14.89 -13.62
CA HIS A 852 16.87 16.17 -14.32
C HIS A 852 17.00 15.95 -15.84
N PHE A 853 16.57 16.93 -16.65
CA PHE A 853 16.66 16.89 -18.13
C PHE A 853 18.02 16.44 -18.65
N HIS A 854 19.09 16.97 -18.06
CA HIS A 854 20.46 16.61 -18.41
C HIS A 854 20.80 15.14 -18.12
N ASP A 855 20.28 14.59 -17.03
CA ASP A 855 20.51 13.20 -16.63
C ASP A 855 19.69 12.23 -17.48
N ILE A 856 18.50 12.64 -17.94
CA ILE A 856 17.70 11.89 -18.93
C ILE A 856 18.51 11.71 -20.22
N GLN A 857 19.23 12.75 -20.66
CA GLN A 857 20.10 12.64 -21.83
C GLN A 857 21.23 11.61 -21.64
N LYS A 858 21.85 11.56 -20.44
CA LYS A 858 22.88 10.55 -20.11
C LYS A 858 22.28 9.14 -20.07
N LEU A 859 21.12 8.98 -19.44
CA LEU A 859 20.38 7.71 -19.41
C LEU A 859 20.07 7.22 -20.83
N LEU A 860 19.54 8.07 -21.70
CA LEU A 860 19.25 7.72 -23.09
C LEU A 860 20.53 7.25 -23.80
N LYS A 861 21.67 7.93 -23.63
CA LYS A 861 22.95 7.47 -24.20
C LYS A 861 23.31 6.07 -23.71
N SER A 862 23.13 5.77 -22.43
CA SER A 862 23.42 4.44 -21.87
C SER A 862 22.46 3.35 -22.40
N LEU A 863 21.16 3.66 -22.55
CA LEU A 863 20.19 2.74 -23.15
C LEU A 863 20.52 2.47 -24.62
N GLN A 864 20.92 3.49 -25.37
CA GLN A 864 21.36 3.34 -26.76
C GLN A 864 22.63 2.48 -26.85
N ALA A 865 23.60 2.65 -25.94
CA ALA A 865 24.79 1.83 -25.89
C ALA A 865 24.47 0.33 -25.68
N LEU A 866 23.47 -0.01 -24.85
CA LEU A 866 23.02 -1.41 -24.73
C LEU A 866 22.45 -1.96 -26.04
N ILE A 867 21.66 -1.15 -26.76
CA ILE A 867 21.09 -1.56 -28.06
C ILE A 867 22.21 -1.75 -29.09
N GLU A 868 23.24 -0.90 -29.08
CA GLU A 868 24.40 -1.01 -29.97
C GLU A 868 25.23 -2.29 -29.71
N LEU A 869 25.25 -2.80 -28.48
CA LEU A 869 25.81 -4.11 -28.14
C LEU A 869 24.94 -5.29 -28.63
N GLY A 870 23.77 -5.01 -29.21
CA GLY A 870 22.81 -5.98 -29.74
C GLY A 870 21.77 -6.47 -28.72
N HIS A 871 21.59 -5.76 -27.60
CA HIS A 871 20.52 -6.06 -26.65
C HIS A 871 19.19 -5.43 -27.11
N SER A 872 18.09 -5.89 -26.54
CA SER A 872 16.76 -5.29 -26.75
C SER A 872 16.35 -4.56 -25.48
N VAL A 873 15.78 -3.35 -25.61
CA VAL A 873 15.47 -2.49 -24.46
C VAL A 873 14.00 -2.07 -24.54
N ILE A 874 13.24 -2.43 -23.51
CA ILE A 874 11.86 -1.98 -23.32
C ILE A 874 11.82 -1.09 -22.09
N VAL A 875 11.14 0.04 -22.17
CA VAL A 875 11.03 1.01 -21.09
C VAL A 875 9.56 1.31 -20.84
N ILE A 876 9.10 1.21 -19.60
CA ILE A 876 7.78 1.73 -19.18
C ILE A 876 8.01 3.19 -18.77
N GLU A 877 7.36 4.15 -19.43
CA GLU A 877 7.66 5.57 -19.17
C GLU A 877 6.54 6.56 -19.54
N HIS A 878 6.58 7.73 -18.90
CA HIS A 878 5.70 8.88 -19.13
C HIS A 878 6.43 10.13 -19.62
N GLN A 879 7.75 10.22 -19.42
CA GLN A 879 8.60 11.34 -19.80
C GLN A 879 8.64 11.55 -21.33
N PRO A 880 8.10 12.68 -21.86
CA PRO A 880 8.09 12.97 -23.30
C PRO A 880 9.46 12.89 -23.98
N ASP A 881 10.54 13.26 -23.28
CA ASP A 881 11.90 13.21 -23.84
C ASP A 881 12.38 11.78 -24.15
N ILE A 882 11.94 10.78 -23.39
CA ILE A 882 12.23 9.37 -23.67
C ILE A 882 11.29 8.85 -24.75
N ILE A 883 10.00 9.19 -24.68
CA ILE A 883 8.96 8.76 -25.62
C ILE A 883 9.31 9.21 -27.05
N LYS A 884 9.71 10.48 -27.25
CA LYS A 884 10.07 11.00 -28.58
C LYS A 884 11.32 10.34 -29.16
N CYS A 885 12.19 9.80 -28.31
CA CYS A 885 13.41 9.08 -28.71
C CYS A 885 13.17 7.59 -29.00
N ALA A 886 11.98 7.04 -28.71
CA ALA A 886 11.66 5.63 -28.89
C ALA A 886 11.62 5.21 -30.37
N ASP A 887 12.15 4.04 -30.70
CA ASP A 887 12.00 3.46 -32.03
C ASP A 887 10.56 2.97 -32.28
N HIS A 888 9.88 2.52 -31.21
CA HIS A 888 8.49 2.07 -31.22
C HIS A 888 7.81 2.41 -29.88
N ILE A 889 6.53 2.80 -29.93
CA ILE A 889 5.70 3.07 -28.75
C ILE A 889 4.52 2.10 -28.73
N ILE A 890 4.20 1.58 -27.55
CA ILE A 890 2.95 0.87 -27.26
C ILE A 890 2.21 1.67 -26.18
N ASP A 891 1.08 2.24 -26.54
CA ASP A 891 0.27 3.07 -25.64
C ASP A 891 -0.91 2.26 -25.09
N ILE A 892 -0.96 2.08 -23.76
CA ILE A 892 -1.98 1.30 -23.07
C ILE A 892 -2.96 2.25 -22.36
N GLY A 893 -4.26 2.09 -22.60
CA GLY A 893 -5.30 2.98 -22.09
C GLY A 893 -6.70 2.52 -22.49
N PRO A 894 -7.63 3.44 -22.82
CA PRO A 894 -7.48 4.90 -22.81
C PRO A 894 -7.43 5.50 -21.39
N GLU A 895 -8.10 4.87 -20.41
CA GLU A 895 -8.14 5.33 -19.01
C GLU A 895 -7.45 4.32 -18.07
N ALA A 896 -7.58 4.53 -16.76
CA ALA A 896 -7.06 3.66 -15.71
C ALA A 896 -8.07 2.58 -15.28
N GLY A 897 -7.57 1.55 -14.57
CA GLY A 897 -8.41 0.56 -13.90
C GLY A 897 -9.33 -0.19 -14.85
N LYS A 898 -10.62 -0.30 -14.50
CA LYS A 898 -11.62 -1.06 -15.28
C LYS A 898 -11.86 -0.51 -16.69
N HIS A 899 -11.62 0.79 -16.89
CA HIS A 899 -11.76 1.51 -18.15
C HIS A 899 -10.46 1.56 -18.98
N GLY A 900 -9.38 0.98 -18.47
CA GLY A 900 -8.13 0.77 -19.19
C GLY A 900 -7.98 -0.65 -19.74
N GLY A 901 -6.73 -1.00 -20.03
CA GLY A 901 -6.33 -2.35 -20.43
C GLY A 901 -6.45 -2.65 -21.92
N GLU A 902 -6.63 -1.63 -22.76
CA GLU A 902 -6.64 -1.72 -24.23
C GLU A 902 -5.37 -1.13 -24.83
N VAL A 903 -5.01 -1.56 -26.04
CA VAL A 903 -3.92 -0.96 -26.82
C VAL A 903 -4.50 0.21 -27.62
N VAL A 904 -4.21 1.43 -27.20
CA VAL A 904 -4.69 2.65 -27.86
C VAL A 904 -3.90 2.91 -29.14
N PHE A 905 -2.61 2.58 -29.12
CA PHE A 905 -1.70 2.78 -30.24
C PHE A 905 -0.50 1.82 -30.17
N ALA A 906 0.00 1.41 -31.33
CA ALA A 906 1.30 0.75 -31.47
C ALA A 906 1.96 1.24 -32.77
N GLY A 907 3.17 1.80 -32.70
CA GLY A 907 3.85 2.34 -33.88
C GLY A 907 4.96 3.33 -33.55
N THR A 908 5.27 4.24 -34.48
CA THR A 908 6.31 5.26 -34.27
C THR A 908 5.77 6.48 -33.50
N PRO A 909 6.62 7.25 -32.81
CA PRO A 909 6.22 8.52 -32.19
C PRO A 909 5.57 9.51 -33.16
N GLU A 910 6.02 9.58 -34.41
CA GLU A 910 5.42 10.45 -35.44
C GLU A 910 3.98 10.05 -35.78
N ASP A 911 3.68 8.74 -35.74
CA ASP A 911 2.34 8.24 -35.99
C ASP A 911 1.44 8.35 -34.75
N LEU A 912 2.02 8.29 -33.55
CA LEU A 912 1.31 8.51 -32.29
C LEU A 912 0.67 9.90 -32.26
N THR A 913 1.40 10.96 -32.61
CA THR A 913 0.90 12.36 -32.60
C THR A 913 -0.34 12.59 -33.48
N LYS A 914 -0.64 11.68 -34.40
CA LYS A 914 -1.84 11.74 -35.25
C LYS A 914 -3.07 11.08 -34.60
N ASN A 915 -2.88 10.33 -33.51
CA ASN A 915 -3.91 9.56 -32.84
C ASN A 915 -4.62 10.37 -31.75
N LYS A 916 -5.81 10.89 -32.07
CA LYS A 916 -6.64 11.69 -31.16
C LYS A 916 -7.18 10.94 -29.94
N LYS A 917 -7.08 9.62 -29.89
CA LYS A 917 -7.57 8.81 -28.75
C LYS A 917 -6.50 8.61 -27.67
N SER A 918 -5.22 8.83 -28.00
CA SER A 918 -4.13 8.70 -27.06
C SER A 918 -3.95 10.01 -26.29
N TYR A 919 -3.86 9.93 -24.96
CA TYR A 919 -3.44 11.06 -24.13
C TYR A 919 -1.95 11.37 -24.25
N THR A 920 -1.16 10.40 -24.71
CA THR A 920 0.29 10.51 -24.91
C THR A 920 0.64 11.28 -26.19
N ALA A 921 -0.29 11.32 -27.16
CA ALA A 921 -0.17 12.04 -28.42
C ALA A 921 -0.40 13.55 -28.25
#